data_AF-A0A3L9MHC8-F1
#
_entry.id   AF-A0A3L9MHC8-F1
#
_cell.length_a   1.000
_cell.length_b   1.000
_cell.length_c   1.000
_cell.angle_alpha   90.00
_cell.angle_beta   90.00
_cell.angle_gamma   90.00
#
_symmetry.space_group_name_H-M   'P 1'
#
loop_
_entity.id
_entity.type
_entity.pdbx_description
1 polymer ?
#
loop_
_entity_poly.entity_id
_entity_poly.type
_entity_poly.pdbx_seq_one_letter_code
_entity_poly.pdbx_strand_id
1 'polypeptide(L)'
;MKNILQKIFLFFTVFLFSWGYGQNNICPNYYNNKQVNITNYTNITFTNSSNISNPQLFINGNSNDYANFTAPASPLGTTTNATYTINNLNIPSNSKYNIRVSETNRTALDETKYTITLFNGTTQRETYIFDNPDLQNNIAVLSFHSAYPITSIRINVSAFNITTTLGNSDIRLHNLFINEACTQQIIESNCNQPISLTKNHYDVSVSSTSSIATNLNNIIDDDNTNYASWGILLAGSSTFEIKANQTSFPAGTYVGFVLTDYAAASIGTSYTIETYNSNNILVSSATLDVPLQALLTQNRNIGIVSNGEFNRVLIKINALGAATFSLYNAYIIKPCATSPELECNINTPITQSNYAAVINYADGRTGTSGLTLGNITNLNNIVNGDHTDFGTMSLGASVGASAQVSVKDLQRNYEAGSFAGFEISNSNLLNVNLLNGTTIITYLDGVMQEESTSGSLLVNLSILGGTGRAEVGFTTTKPFDEVQYKQTNLVGVDIFGSTQIYNMVVRKSCNGPEPACNIETPITSPTYPATIQAVRTGTSGALNLSSVTNAANVVNSDTSDFATMSITGLLASASLSVSTGNQQFAGGNFVGFDVANTNLLDVDLLGGTVIKTYMNGVLVEQSNSNTLLLDVNILSGSPRAVVGFITTLPFNEVQYEMSTLLSANPFGETRIYNMIIKKFCEGDELPCNVSTLISKTSQPITIKDTNVTGVSLGGINNVNNILDGDENTYAEINITASVLSTATISLEKLLTPYPANTYVSFDVEINNLAQISVLPKFSIVLLNNGVEVGRTSGGNFLLGVTVGTSVRKTLGYLAPAAFNEIKFIYEQPIGVSLGNVKLFDLKLIKACQNPIDCSDSDVINTLERPVVINEFRTGPEGIGCVGCSVQNAENLISPNTTDYTTLNMAVGIGGSAGVSVLDLTNIYPKGTYVGFTIEDVPYLLQADVFEGFFVRTYLNGVEQEVVNDADILDLSIIFSIGTGTKNYGFRAKRPFNEVKFEVFSLVSTFNTIKVYNLRIDASSPTANDGNINCINGVCVKPGSTVNGGDPTKIGISNSENTRSTWPDDIKNGFLALDSKSKGMIISRVTNSNLITEPKLGMLVYDISSKCVKLYNGVSWNCIKQSCND
;
A
#
# COMPACT_ATOMS: atom_id res chain seq x y z
N MET A 1 21.87 12.19 -29.70
CA MET A 1 22.36 12.88 -28.48
C MET A 1 22.58 14.39 -28.59
N LYS A 2 22.64 15.02 -29.79
CA LYS A 2 22.71 16.50 -29.91
C LYS A 2 21.36 17.24 -30.00
N ASN A 3 20.25 16.54 -30.27
CA ASN A 3 18.89 17.14 -30.37
C ASN A 3 18.02 16.98 -29.11
N ILE A 4 18.54 16.37 -28.04
CA ILE A 4 17.84 16.25 -26.75
C ILE A 4 18.31 17.36 -25.77
N LEU A 5 19.55 17.84 -25.90
CA LEU A 5 20.05 18.96 -25.09
C LEU A 5 19.46 20.34 -25.44
N GLN A 6 18.86 20.52 -26.63
CA GLN A 6 18.24 21.79 -27.01
C GLN A 6 16.77 21.92 -26.57
N LYS A 7 16.10 20.80 -26.25
CA LYS A 7 14.74 20.81 -25.67
C LYS A 7 14.74 20.88 -24.14
N ILE A 8 15.82 20.46 -23.49
CA ILE A 8 16.00 20.58 -22.03
C ILE A 8 16.37 22.02 -21.64
N PHE A 9 16.97 22.81 -22.53
CA PHE A 9 17.32 24.22 -22.26
C PHE A 9 16.14 25.21 -22.41
N LEU A 10 15.03 24.81 -23.04
CA LEU A 10 13.85 25.68 -23.21
C LEU A 10 12.82 25.53 -22.08
N PHE A 11 12.86 24.43 -21.32
CA PHE A 11 12.02 24.24 -20.13
C PHE A 11 12.60 24.93 -18.88
N PHE A 12 13.90 25.22 -18.87
CA PHE A 12 14.59 25.89 -17.77
C PHE A 12 14.67 27.42 -17.88
N THR A 13 14.15 28.03 -18.95
CA THR A 13 14.18 29.50 -19.15
C THR A 13 12.83 30.19 -18.95
N VAL A 14 11.76 29.47 -18.63
CA VAL A 14 10.46 30.05 -18.26
C VAL A 14 10.29 30.21 -16.74
N PHE A 15 11.15 29.58 -15.93
CA PHE A 15 11.11 29.68 -14.46
C PHE A 15 12.09 30.68 -13.83
N LEU A 16 12.93 31.36 -14.63
CA LEU A 16 13.99 32.26 -14.13
C LEU A 16 13.80 33.75 -14.49
N PHE A 17 12.59 34.18 -14.82
CA PHE A 17 12.26 35.60 -15.05
C PHE A 17 11.05 36.11 -14.25
N SER A 18 10.75 35.51 -13.09
CA SER A 18 9.74 36.04 -12.16
C SER A 18 10.29 36.70 -10.90
N TRP A 19 11.61 36.72 -10.68
CA TRP A 19 12.20 37.43 -9.55
C TRP A 19 13.39 38.28 -10.00
N GLY A 20 13.22 39.59 -9.89
CA GLY A 20 14.27 40.58 -10.16
C GLY A 20 13.80 41.69 -11.07
N TYR A 21 12.98 42.60 -10.55
CA TYR A 21 13.10 44.05 -10.68
C TYR A 21 11.84 44.68 -10.09
N GLY A 22 11.96 45.25 -8.89
CA GLY A 22 10.95 46.10 -8.32
C GLY A 22 10.85 47.39 -9.13
N GLN A 23 9.68 47.65 -9.70
CA GLN A 23 9.11 48.97 -9.93
C GLN A 23 7.59 48.79 -10.05
N ASN A 24 6.89 49.08 -8.95
CA ASN A 24 5.45 49.34 -8.94
C ASN A 24 5.18 50.54 -9.85
N ASN A 25 4.44 50.35 -10.93
CA ASN A 25 3.65 51.40 -11.57
C ASN A 25 2.64 50.76 -12.53
N ILE A 26 1.51 50.32 -11.97
CA ILE A 26 0.34 49.90 -12.73
C ILE A 26 -0.81 50.82 -12.30
N CYS A 27 -0.81 52.04 -12.86
CA CYS A 27 -1.97 52.87 -13.22
C CYS A 27 -1.54 54.34 -13.42
N PRO A 28 -1.33 54.84 -14.66
CA PRO A 28 -1.26 56.27 -14.88
C PRO A 28 -2.67 56.85 -15.06
N ASN A 29 -3.01 57.84 -14.22
CA ASN A 29 -4.23 58.63 -14.35
C ASN A 29 -4.16 59.61 -15.54
N TYR A 30 -5.31 59.75 -16.22
CA TYR A 30 -5.73 60.80 -17.18
C TYR A 30 -4.91 61.04 -18.48
N TYR A 31 -5.39 60.49 -19.62
CA TYR A 31 -5.43 61.16 -20.94
C TYR A 31 -6.46 60.48 -21.88
N ASN A 32 -7.34 61.27 -22.51
CA ASN A 32 -8.43 60.82 -23.41
C ASN A 32 -7.98 60.09 -24.70
N ASN A 33 -8.82 59.15 -25.17
CA ASN A 33 -8.99 58.61 -26.55
C ASN A 33 -7.76 58.16 -27.37
N LYS A 34 -7.53 56.85 -27.57
CA LYS A 34 -6.89 56.31 -28.80
C LYS A 34 -7.40 54.94 -29.25
N GLN A 35 -7.38 54.71 -30.56
CA GLN A 35 -7.72 53.48 -31.30
C GLN A 35 -6.50 52.56 -31.46
N VAL A 36 -6.71 51.24 -31.50
CA VAL A 36 -5.69 50.24 -31.86
C VAL A 36 -5.92 49.76 -33.29
N ASN A 37 -4.94 49.96 -34.17
CA ASN A 37 -4.93 49.43 -35.53
C ASN A 37 -3.81 48.41 -35.66
N ILE A 38 -4.16 47.19 -36.07
CA ILE A 38 -3.20 46.11 -36.37
C ILE A 38 -3.24 45.90 -37.89
N THR A 39 -2.08 45.97 -38.54
CA THR A 39 -1.94 45.89 -40.01
C THR A 39 -0.89 44.85 -40.42
N ASN A 40 -1.15 44.07 -41.48
CA ASN A 40 -0.24 43.11 -42.13
C ASN A 40 0.14 41.86 -41.33
N TYR A 41 -0.82 40.97 -41.09
CA TYR A 41 -0.56 39.65 -40.51
C TYR A 41 -1.27 38.56 -41.31
N THR A 42 -0.67 37.37 -41.34
CA THR A 42 -1.17 36.17 -42.02
C THR A 42 -1.88 35.20 -41.09
N ASN A 43 -1.55 35.20 -39.79
CA ASN A 43 -2.16 34.35 -38.76
C ASN A 43 -2.50 35.17 -37.52
N ILE A 44 -3.73 35.03 -37.03
CA ILE A 44 -4.16 35.64 -35.77
C ILE A 44 -5.01 34.62 -35.02
N THR A 45 -4.64 34.39 -33.76
CA THR A 45 -5.29 33.43 -32.88
C THR A 45 -5.95 34.17 -31.72
N PHE A 46 -7.22 33.86 -31.47
CA PHE A 46 -7.97 34.41 -30.35
C PHE A 46 -8.28 33.32 -29.33
N THR A 47 -8.12 33.64 -28.06
CA THR A 47 -8.35 32.72 -26.95
C THR A 47 -9.30 33.39 -25.97
N ASN A 48 -10.50 32.84 -25.79
CA ASN A 48 -11.45 33.32 -24.78
C ASN A 48 -11.38 32.43 -23.54
N SER A 49 -11.08 33.00 -22.37
CA SER A 49 -11.02 32.28 -21.09
C SER A 49 -12.23 32.56 -20.18
N SER A 50 -13.32 33.14 -20.70
CA SER A 50 -14.49 33.49 -19.88
C SER A 50 -15.82 33.27 -20.62
N ASN A 51 -16.83 32.76 -19.88
CA ASN A 51 -18.21 32.53 -20.35
C ASN A 51 -18.95 33.85 -20.62
N ILE A 52 -18.56 34.57 -21.68
CA ILE A 52 -19.24 35.78 -22.13
C ILE A 52 -20.05 35.45 -23.39
N SER A 53 -21.34 35.80 -23.37
CA SER A 53 -22.21 35.69 -24.53
C SER A 53 -21.98 36.87 -25.51
N ASN A 54 -21.71 36.55 -26.79
CA ASN A 54 -21.57 37.46 -27.95
C ASN A 54 -20.33 38.39 -28.02
N PRO A 55 -19.11 37.86 -28.25
CA PRO A 55 -18.02 38.67 -28.79
C PRO A 55 -18.32 39.13 -30.24
N GLN A 56 -17.91 40.36 -30.60
CA GLN A 56 -18.00 40.88 -31.97
C GLN A 56 -16.63 41.27 -32.52
N LEU A 57 -16.26 40.70 -33.68
CA LEU A 57 -15.00 40.95 -34.37
C LEU A 57 -15.26 41.58 -35.75
N PHE A 58 -14.47 42.60 -36.14
CA PHE A 58 -14.55 43.27 -37.44
C PHE A 58 -13.31 42.99 -38.28
N ILE A 59 -13.50 42.36 -39.45
CA ILE A 59 -12.42 42.01 -40.38
C ILE A 59 -12.64 42.72 -41.72
N ASN A 60 -11.56 43.27 -42.30
CA ASN A 60 -11.54 43.88 -43.64
C ASN A 60 -10.52 43.13 -44.53
N GLY A 61 -10.98 42.52 -45.63
CA GLY A 61 -10.15 41.77 -46.57
C GLY A 61 -10.37 42.20 -48.03
N ASN A 62 -9.45 41.83 -48.93
CA ASN A 62 -9.51 42.14 -50.36
C ASN A 62 -9.44 40.85 -51.24
N SER A 63 -10.51 40.65 -52.03
CA SER A 63 -10.73 39.82 -53.25
C SER A 63 -11.01 38.31 -53.14
N ASN A 64 -11.63 37.78 -54.22
CA ASN A 64 -12.58 36.65 -54.26
C ASN A 64 -12.00 35.30 -54.77
N ASP A 65 -12.32 34.19 -54.10
CA ASP A 65 -12.50 32.82 -54.66
C ASP A 65 -13.20 31.87 -53.65
N TYR A 66 -13.77 30.74 -54.12
CA TYR A 66 -14.63 29.81 -53.34
C TYR A 66 -13.85 28.77 -52.49
N ALA A 67 -14.40 28.34 -51.34
CA ALA A 67 -13.73 27.45 -50.35
C ALA A 67 -14.26 25.99 -50.32
N ASN A 68 -13.36 25.04 -50.05
CA ASN A 68 -13.63 23.64 -49.67
C ASN A 68 -13.23 23.41 -48.20
N PHE A 69 -13.94 22.53 -47.49
CA PHE A 69 -13.71 22.21 -46.07
C PHE A 69 -12.96 20.88 -45.89
N THR A 70 -12.08 20.80 -44.89
CA THR A 70 -11.49 19.54 -44.43
C THR A 70 -11.24 19.59 -42.93
N ALA A 71 -11.79 18.64 -42.17
CA ALA A 71 -11.52 18.48 -40.75
C ALA A 71 -10.51 17.33 -40.54
N PRO A 72 -9.49 17.48 -39.66
CA PRO A 72 -8.65 16.36 -39.27
C PRO A 72 -9.37 15.49 -38.22
N ALA A 73 -9.34 14.17 -38.41
CA ALA A 73 -9.78 13.22 -37.39
C ALA A 73 -8.70 13.08 -36.31
N SER A 74 -9.06 13.18 -35.03
CA SER A 74 -8.17 12.90 -33.89
C SER A 74 -8.74 11.76 -33.03
N PRO A 75 -7.90 10.87 -32.45
CA PRO A 75 -8.37 9.73 -31.67
C PRO A 75 -8.71 10.13 -30.23
N LEU A 76 -9.74 9.48 -29.69
CA LEU A 76 -10.26 9.61 -28.34
C LEU A 76 -9.15 9.45 -27.28
N GLY A 77 -9.04 10.43 -26.36
CA GLY A 77 -8.40 10.22 -25.06
C GLY A 77 -7.23 11.14 -24.68
N THR A 78 -7.27 12.45 -24.93
CA THR A 78 -6.55 13.47 -24.13
C THR A 78 -7.26 14.83 -24.21
N THR A 79 -7.26 15.61 -23.12
CA THR A 79 -7.79 16.99 -23.08
C THR A 79 -6.89 17.92 -23.90
N THR A 80 -7.11 17.99 -25.21
CA THR A 80 -6.42 18.93 -26.10
C THR A 80 -7.40 19.91 -26.73
N ASN A 81 -7.04 21.21 -26.76
CA ASN A 81 -7.81 22.28 -27.40
C ASN A 81 -8.19 21.90 -28.84
N ALA A 82 -9.49 21.78 -29.14
CA ALA A 82 -9.96 21.57 -30.50
C ALA A 82 -9.79 22.87 -31.31
N THR A 83 -8.93 22.84 -32.33
CA THR A 83 -8.71 23.99 -33.22
C THR A 83 -9.53 23.80 -34.48
N TYR A 84 -10.46 24.70 -34.74
CA TYR A 84 -11.27 24.71 -35.97
C TYR A 84 -10.72 25.76 -36.92
N THR A 85 -10.27 25.33 -38.10
CA THR A 85 -9.68 26.21 -39.11
C THR A 85 -10.70 26.49 -40.20
N ILE A 86 -11.03 27.76 -40.42
CA ILE A 86 -11.83 28.21 -41.56
C ILE A 86 -10.85 28.68 -42.64
N ASN A 87 -10.74 27.91 -43.72
CA ASN A 87 -9.86 28.24 -44.85
C ASN A 87 -10.65 29.07 -45.89
N ASN A 88 -10.03 30.14 -46.40
CA ASN A 88 -10.53 30.98 -47.51
C ASN A 88 -11.88 31.65 -47.26
N LEU A 89 -11.98 32.47 -46.20
CA LEU A 89 -13.14 33.33 -45.95
C LEU A 89 -13.21 34.44 -47.03
N ASN A 90 -14.23 34.42 -47.88
CA ASN A 90 -14.37 35.33 -49.00
C ASN A 90 -14.98 36.68 -48.55
N ILE A 91 -14.17 37.75 -48.49
CA ILE A 91 -14.62 39.11 -48.12
C ILE A 91 -14.58 40.00 -49.38
N PRO A 92 -15.75 40.40 -49.93
CA PRO A 92 -15.82 41.35 -51.04
C PRO A 92 -15.12 42.66 -50.69
N SER A 93 -14.39 43.24 -51.66
CA SER A 93 -13.63 44.47 -51.46
C SER A 93 -14.51 45.60 -50.92
N ASN A 94 -13.98 46.35 -49.94
CA ASN A 94 -14.62 47.49 -49.26
C ASN A 94 -15.90 47.20 -48.45
N SER A 95 -16.16 45.96 -48.02
CA SER A 95 -17.31 45.60 -47.19
C SER A 95 -16.93 45.37 -45.72
N LYS A 96 -17.67 45.98 -44.77
CA LYS A 96 -17.49 45.76 -43.32
C LYS A 96 -18.39 44.64 -42.82
N TYR A 97 -17.80 43.54 -42.36
CA TYR A 97 -18.54 42.44 -41.75
C TYR A 97 -18.34 42.38 -40.23
N ASN A 98 -19.40 42.02 -39.52
CA ASN A 98 -19.42 41.73 -38.10
C ASN A 98 -19.56 40.22 -37.94
N ILE A 99 -18.64 39.59 -37.23
CA ILE A 99 -18.75 38.17 -36.86
C ILE A 99 -19.32 38.12 -35.45
N ARG A 100 -20.41 37.38 -35.27
CA ARG A 100 -20.97 37.06 -33.96
C ARG A 100 -20.83 35.56 -33.73
N VAL A 101 -20.27 35.19 -32.58
CA VAL A 101 -20.22 33.80 -32.11
C VAL A 101 -21.18 33.67 -30.94
N SER A 102 -22.12 32.74 -31.06
CA SER A 102 -23.11 32.47 -30.02
C SER A 102 -23.19 30.99 -29.72
N GLU A 103 -23.13 30.65 -28.42
CA GLU A 103 -23.47 29.33 -27.92
C GLU A 103 -24.99 29.17 -27.96
N THR A 104 -25.49 28.07 -28.53
CA THR A 104 -26.94 27.80 -28.57
C THR A 104 -27.19 26.54 -27.75
N ASN A 105 -27.82 26.67 -26.58
CA ASN A 105 -27.96 25.56 -25.64
C ASN A 105 -29.42 25.15 -25.40
N ARG A 106 -29.61 23.83 -25.23
CA ARG A 106 -30.77 23.03 -24.80
C ARG A 106 -31.72 22.40 -25.82
N THR A 107 -31.48 21.12 -26.09
CA THR A 107 -32.47 20.04 -25.78
C THR A 107 -31.73 18.83 -25.18
N ALA A 108 -32.42 18.03 -24.35
CA ALA A 108 -31.99 16.99 -23.38
C ALA A 108 -31.00 15.86 -23.78
N LEU A 109 -30.07 16.04 -24.72
CA LEU A 109 -28.96 15.11 -24.98
C LEU A 109 -27.67 15.92 -25.21
N ASP A 110 -26.59 15.56 -24.53
CA ASP A 110 -25.33 16.31 -24.34
C ASP A 110 -24.53 16.67 -25.62
N GLU A 111 -24.98 17.64 -26.43
CA GLU A 111 -24.17 18.25 -27.48
C GLU A 111 -24.27 19.79 -27.43
N THR A 112 -23.17 20.48 -27.12
CA THR A 112 -23.11 21.95 -27.19
C THR A 112 -22.79 22.37 -28.63
N LYS A 113 -23.70 23.09 -29.30
CA LYS A 113 -23.49 23.60 -30.65
C LYS A 113 -23.06 25.07 -30.64
N TYR A 114 -22.00 25.38 -31.37
CA TYR A 114 -21.54 26.75 -31.57
C TYR A 114 -22.02 27.27 -32.93
N THR A 115 -22.62 28.46 -32.93
CA THR A 115 -23.09 29.12 -34.15
C THR A 115 -22.23 30.34 -34.42
N ILE A 116 -21.66 30.42 -35.63
CA ILE A 116 -20.93 31.59 -36.12
C ILE A 116 -21.76 32.24 -37.22
N THR A 117 -22.10 33.51 -37.03
CA THR A 117 -22.93 34.27 -37.97
C THR A 117 -22.19 35.50 -38.47
N LEU A 118 -22.16 35.68 -39.80
CA LEU A 118 -21.59 36.84 -40.48
C LEU A 118 -22.70 37.84 -40.80
N PHE A 119 -22.53 39.09 -40.36
CA PHE A 119 -23.43 40.20 -40.67
C PHE A 119 -22.69 41.25 -41.50
N ASN A 120 -23.32 41.82 -42.52
CA ASN A 120 -22.84 43.04 -43.17
C ASN A 120 -23.71 44.19 -42.69
N GLY A 121 -23.19 45.03 -41.78
CA GLY A 121 -24.02 45.94 -41.00
C GLY A 121 -24.96 45.18 -40.05
N THR A 122 -26.27 45.38 -40.18
CA THR A 122 -27.31 44.67 -39.41
C THR A 122 -27.90 43.45 -40.15
N THR A 123 -27.53 43.24 -41.41
CA THR A 123 -28.12 42.18 -42.24
C THR A 123 -27.30 40.89 -42.12
N GLN A 124 -27.93 39.82 -41.63
CA GLN A 124 -27.34 38.47 -41.56
C GLN A 124 -27.12 37.93 -42.97
N ARG A 125 -25.87 37.54 -43.28
CA ARG A 125 -25.49 37.02 -44.60
C ARG A 125 -25.35 35.51 -44.58
N GLU A 126 -24.60 34.94 -43.64
CA GLU A 126 -24.31 33.50 -43.58
C GLU A 126 -24.19 33.01 -42.13
N THR A 127 -24.43 31.72 -41.91
CA THR A 127 -24.41 31.08 -40.58
C THR A 127 -23.85 29.68 -40.67
N TYR A 128 -22.92 29.36 -39.78
CA TYR A 128 -22.25 28.07 -39.70
C TYR A 128 -22.43 27.49 -38.30
N ILE A 129 -22.75 26.19 -38.22
CA ILE A 129 -23.01 25.48 -36.97
C ILE A 129 -21.98 24.37 -36.84
N PHE A 130 -21.40 24.23 -35.64
CA PHE A 130 -20.37 23.24 -35.32
C PHE A 130 -20.81 22.39 -34.12
N ASP A 131 -20.59 21.08 -34.21
CA ASP A 131 -20.84 20.13 -33.14
C ASP A 131 -19.55 19.89 -32.34
N ASN A 132 -19.63 19.89 -31.00
CA ASN A 132 -18.55 19.44 -30.13
C ASN A 132 -19.05 18.31 -29.22
N PRO A 133 -18.73 17.04 -29.51
CA PRO A 133 -19.30 15.91 -28.79
C PRO A 133 -18.55 15.53 -27.49
N ASP A 134 -17.42 16.16 -27.11
CA ASP A 134 -16.65 15.74 -25.93
C ASP A 134 -16.12 16.91 -25.07
N LEU A 135 -16.43 16.86 -23.76
CA LEU A 135 -15.82 17.54 -22.58
C LEU A 135 -16.35 18.91 -22.11
N GLN A 136 -16.50 19.02 -20.77
CA GLN A 136 -17.17 20.09 -20.00
C GLN A 136 -16.33 21.32 -19.60
N ASN A 137 -15.06 21.43 -20.01
CA ASN A 137 -14.25 22.62 -19.71
C ASN A 137 -13.23 22.83 -20.83
N ASN A 138 -13.45 23.81 -21.74
CA ASN A 138 -12.42 24.76 -22.23
C ASN A 138 -12.76 25.52 -23.53
N ILE A 139 -12.28 26.77 -23.54
CA ILE A 139 -11.71 27.61 -24.60
C ILE A 139 -11.89 27.15 -26.07
N ALA A 140 -12.70 27.89 -26.83
CA ALA A 140 -12.70 27.82 -28.30
C ALA A 140 -11.54 28.65 -28.89
N VAL A 141 -10.70 28.02 -29.73
CA VAL A 141 -9.62 28.68 -30.46
C VAL A 141 -10.05 28.88 -31.92
N LEU A 142 -10.32 30.13 -32.30
CA LEU A 142 -10.54 30.51 -33.71
C LEU A 142 -9.22 30.93 -34.34
N SER A 143 -8.84 30.22 -35.41
CA SER A 143 -7.69 30.55 -36.24
C SER A 143 -8.14 30.93 -37.64
N PHE A 144 -7.77 32.13 -38.08
CA PHE A 144 -8.05 32.61 -39.43
C PHE A 144 -6.78 32.45 -40.28
N HIS A 145 -6.89 31.71 -41.38
CA HIS A 145 -5.81 31.60 -42.36
C HIS A 145 -6.26 32.27 -43.66
N SER A 146 -5.58 33.36 -44.00
CA SER A 146 -5.82 34.07 -45.26
C SER A 146 -4.63 33.87 -46.19
N ALA A 147 -4.88 33.54 -47.46
CA ALA A 147 -3.85 33.44 -48.49
C ALA A 147 -3.18 34.80 -48.81
N TYR A 148 -3.78 35.92 -48.36
CA TYR A 148 -3.29 37.29 -48.59
C TYR A 148 -3.28 38.12 -47.29
N PRO A 149 -2.40 39.14 -47.15
CA PRO A 149 -2.26 39.92 -45.93
C PRO A 149 -3.52 40.75 -45.61
N ILE A 150 -3.96 40.68 -44.35
CA ILE A 150 -5.12 41.45 -43.85
C ILE A 150 -4.67 42.90 -43.59
N THR A 151 -5.36 43.86 -44.22
CA THR A 151 -4.95 45.27 -44.25
C THR A 151 -5.30 46.03 -42.98
N SER A 152 -6.40 45.68 -42.30
CA SER A 152 -6.72 46.21 -40.96
C SER A 152 -7.73 45.33 -40.24
N ILE A 153 -7.55 45.12 -38.94
CA ILE A 153 -8.53 44.50 -38.05
C ILE A 153 -8.93 45.50 -36.98
N ARG A 154 -10.24 45.61 -36.73
CA ARG A 154 -10.80 46.44 -35.66
C ARG A 154 -11.45 45.54 -34.62
N ILE A 155 -11.02 45.68 -33.38
CA ILE A 155 -11.51 44.92 -32.23
C ILE A 155 -12.09 45.90 -31.22
N ASN A 156 -13.32 45.66 -30.77
CA ASN A 156 -13.88 46.32 -29.59
C ASN A 156 -13.74 45.34 -28.43
N VAL A 157 -12.96 45.69 -27.40
CA VAL A 157 -12.50 44.74 -26.38
C VAL A 157 -13.26 44.93 -25.08
N SER A 158 -13.79 43.84 -24.52
CA SER A 158 -14.16 43.76 -23.10
C SER A 158 -13.41 42.66 -22.32
N ALA A 159 -12.81 41.64 -22.95
CA ALA A 159 -11.83 40.73 -22.35
C ALA A 159 -11.28 39.73 -23.40
N PHE A 160 -10.02 39.89 -23.84
CA PHE A 160 -9.31 38.89 -24.65
C PHE A 160 -7.80 39.00 -24.40
N ASN A 161 -7.09 37.86 -24.37
CA ASN A 161 -5.64 37.81 -24.51
C ASN A 161 -5.28 37.62 -25.99
N ILE A 162 -4.37 38.44 -26.50
CA ILE A 162 -3.88 38.38 -27.88
C ILE A 162 -2.42 37.92 -27.82
N THR A 163 -2.11 36.83 -28.53
CA THR A 163 -0.73 36.38 -28.72
C THR A 163 -0.40 36.47 -30.21
N THR A 164 0.65 37.20 -30.58
CA THR A 164 1.14 37.28 -31.96
C THR A 164 2.49 36.59 -32.07
N THR A 165 2.75 35.92 -33.19
CA THR A 165 4.08 35.39 -33.52
C THR A 165 4.80 36.39 -34.43
N LEU A 166 5.97 36.86 -33.99
CA LEU A 166 6.70 38.01 -34.53
C LEU A 166 7.03 37.92 -36.04
N GLY A 167 6.61 38.95 -36.77
CA GLY A 167 7.34 39.51 -37.91
C GLY A 167 7.78 40.93 -37.54
N ASN A 168 9.08 41.20 -37.60
CA ASN A 168 9.77 42.43 -37.16
C ASN A 168 8.93 43.73 -37.22
N SER A 169 8.39 44.18 -36.08
CA SER A 169 8.12 45.60 -35.81
C SER A 169 7.80 45.85 -34.33
N ASP A 170 8.35 46.96 -33.80
CA ASP A 170 8.18 47.45 -32.43
C ASP A 170 6.72 47.78 -32.10
N ILE A 171 6.25 47.34 -30.92
CA ILE A 171 4.95 47.73 -30.37
C ILE A 171 5.19 48.70 -29.22
N ARG A 172 4.70 49.95 -29.34
CA ARG A 172 4.53 50.90 -28.23
C ARG A 172 3.03 51.10 -27.98
N LEU A 173 2.59 50.87 -26.74
CA LEU A 173 1.19 51.00 -26.34
C LEU A 173 0.92 52.38 -25.71
N HIS A 174 -0.21 53.00 -26.09
CA HIS A 174 -0.80 54.19 -25.47
C HIS A 174 -2.33 54.11 -25.52
N ASN A 175 -2.94 54.36 -24.36
CA ASN A 175 -4.38 54.52 -24.02
C ASN A 175 -5.29 53.27 -24.11
N LEU A 176 -5.87 52.91 -22.96
CA LEU A 176 -7.00 52.01 -22.80
C LEU A 176 -8.07 52.72 -21.94
N PHE A 177 -9.33 52.68 -22.38
CA PHE A 177 -10.46 53.08 -21.55
C PHE A 177 -10.80 51.96 -20.58
N ILE A 178 -10.92 52.29 -19.30
CA ILE A 178 -11.34 51.35 -18.26
C ILE A 178 -12.64 51.86 -17.66
N ASN A 179 -13.70 51.08 -17.83
CA ASN A 179 -14.98 51.22 -17.14
C ASN A 179 -14.87 50.59 -15.74
N GLU A 180 -15.74 50.97 -14.81
CA GLU A 180 -15.73 50.71 -13.35
C GLU A 180 -15.56 49.25 -12.88
N ALA A 181 -15.43 48.27 -13.78
CA ALA A 181 -15.20 46.86 -13.47
C ALA A 181 -13.75 46.51 -13.06
N CYS A 182 -12.75 47.32 -13.41
CA CYS A 182 -11.35 47.04 -13.05
C CYS A 182 -11.06 47.27 -11.56
N THR A 183 -11.83 48.15 -10.92
CA THR A 183 -11.70 48.44 -9.48
C THR A 183 -12.11 47.24 -8.63
N GLN A 184 -13.08 46.42 -9.05
CA GLN A 184 -13.48 45.22 -8.31
C GLN A 184 -12.54 44.03 -8.56
N GLN A 185 -12.09 43.84 -9.81
CA GLN A 185 -11.28 42.68 -10.21
C GLN A 185 -9.82 42.73 -9.71
N ILE A 186 -9.23 43.93 -9.51
CA ILE A 186 -7.90 44.11 -8.89
C ILE A 186 -7.96 43.99 -7.36
N ILE A 187 -9.10 44.32 -6.74
CA ILE A 187 -9.32 44.18 -5.29
C ILE A 187 -9.49 42.71 -4.88
N GLU A 188 -9.93 41.84 -5.80
CA GLU A 188 -9.98 40.38 -5.56
C GLU A 188 -8.66 39.67 -5.87
N SER A 189 -7.78 40.22 -6.73
CA SER A 189 -6.48 39.59 -7.05
C SER A 189 -5.39 39.78 -5.99
N ASN A 190 -5.56 40.73 -5.05
CA ASN A 190 -4.57 41.11 -4.02
C ASN A 190 -5.06 40.85 -2.58
N CYS A 191 -6.02 39.94 -2.37
CA CYS A 191 -6.46 39.57 -1.03
C CYS A 191 -5.37 38.82 -0.24
N ASN A 192 -5.44 38.84 1.09
CA ASN A 192 -4.43 38.35 2.05
C ASN A 192 -3.07 39.07 2.03
N GLN A 193 -2.80 39.95 1.07
CA GLN A 193 -1.54 40.71 0.96
C GLN A 193 -1.70 42.14 1.51
N PRO A 194 -0.62 42.73 2.07
CA PRO A 194 -0.64 44.12 2.54
C PRO A 194 -0.71 45.12 1.38
N ILE A 195 -1.69 46.02 1.41
CA ILE A 195 -1.86 47.11 0.46
C ILE A 195 -1.62 48.44 1.19
N SER A 196 -0.57 49.18 0.79
CA SER A 196 -0.27 50.49 1.38
C SER A 196 -1.39 51.51 1.07
N LEU A 197 -1.77 52.30 2.06
CA LEU A 197 -2.70 53.42 1.93
C LEU A 197 -2.00 54.66 1.33
N THR A 198 -1.58 54.56 0.07
CA THR A 198 -0.86 55.63 -0.65
C THR A 198 -1.76 56.34 -1.65
N LYS A 199 -1.34 57.50 -2.12
CA LYS A 199 -2.05 58.29 -3.15
C LYS A 199 -2.23 57.57 -4.48
N ASN A 200 -1.38 56.58 -4.81
CA ASN A 200 -1.59 55.77 -6.03
C ASN A 200 -2.65 54.68 -5.85
N HIS A 201 -2.87 54.20 -4.62
CA HIS A 201 -3.84 53.13 -4.35
C HIS A 201 -5.22 53.67 -3.97
N TYR A 202 -5.27 54.77 -3.21
CA TYR A 202 -6.51 55.32 -2.67
C TYR A 202 -6.48 56.86 -2.68
N ASP A 203 -7.66 57.49 -2.79
CA ASP A 203 -7.80 58.92 -2.48
C ASP A 203 -7.71 59.11 -0.96
N VAL A 204 -6.49 59.34 -0.47
CA VAL A 204 -6.17 59.47 0.96
C VAL A 204 -5.63 60.85 1.31
N SER A 205 -6.01 61.32 2.50
CA SER A 205 -5.44 62.49 3.14
C SER A 205 -4.81 62.10 4.48
N VAL A 206 -3.74 62.81 4.85
CA VAL A 206 -3.04 62.61 6.12
C VAL A 206 -3.07 63.90 6.93
N SER A 207 -3.32 63.80 8.23
CA SER A 207 -3.25 64.92 9.16
C SER A 207 -2.61 64.50 10.48
N SER A 208 -2.09 65.45 11.24
CA SER A 208 -1.56 65.20 12.58
C SER A 208 -1.97 66.31 13.55
N THR A 209 -2.17 65.94 14.80
CA THR A 209 -2.39 66.89 15.91
C THR A 209 -1.09 67.53 16.41
N SER A 210 0.07 67.06 15.95
CA SER A 210 1.39 67.57 16.34
C SER A 210 1.87 68.68 15.41
N SER A 211 2.06 69.89 15.95
CA SER A 211 2.60 71.05 15.21
C SER A 211 4.08 70.95 14.86
N ILE A 212 4.76 69.90 15.32
CA ILE A 212 6.20 69.66 15.13
C ILE A 212 6.49 68.39 14.31
N ALA A 213 5.45 67.71 13.78
CA ALA A 213 5.64 66.61 12.83
C ALA A 213 6.10 67.15 11.47
N THR A 214 7.16 66.57 10.91
CA THR A 214 7.71 66.94 9.60
C THR A 214 7.44 65.86 8.57
N ASN A 215 7.33 66.27 7.29
CA ASN A 215 7.14 65.37 6.14
C ASN A 215 5.90 64.45 6.23
N LEU A 216 4.78 64.94 6.78
CA LEU A 216 3.53 64.17 6.93
C LEU A 216 3.07 63.47 5.63
N ASN A 217 3.26 64.12 4.48
CA ASN A 217 2.88 63.56 3.18
C ASN A 217 3.64 62.27 2.81
N ASN A 218 4.79 62.00 3.45
CA ASN A 218 5.55 60.77 3.21
C ASN A 218 4.78 59.51 3.66
N ILE A 219 3.88 59.63 4.64
CA ILE A 219 3.08 58.50 5.14
C ILE A 219 2.16 57.89 4.04
N ILE A 220 1.79 58.71 3.06
CA ILE A 220 0.86 58.37 1.99
C ILE A 220 1.51 58.51 0.60
N ASP A 221 2.83 58.62 0.53
CA ASP A 221 3.57 58.53 -0.72
C ASP A 221 3.79 57.07 -1.12
N ASP A 222 4.30 56.81 -2.32
CA ASP A 222 4.48 55.45 -2.84
C ASP A 222 5.86 54.85 -2.51
N ASP A 223 6.72 55.60 -1.84
CA ASP A 223 8.03 55.17 -1.41
C ASP A 223 7.96 54.76 0.07
N ASN A 224 7.71 53.47 0.31
CA ASN A 224 7.61 52.89 1.65
C ASN A 224 8.91 53.00 2.49
N THR A 225 9.99 53.60 1.96
CA THR A 225 11.22 53.91 2.72
C THR A 225 11.24 55.33 3.29
N ASN A 226 10.39 56.23 2.77
CA ASN A 226 10.18 57.56 3.31
C ASN A 226 9.37 57.50 4.60
N TYR A 227 9.54 58.51 5.46
CA TYR A 227 8.82 58.58 6.72
C TYR A 227 8.47 60.02 7.08
N ALA A 228 7.37 60.18 7.81
CA ALA A 228 7.11 61.36 8.63
C ALA A 228 7.83 61.20 9.97
N SER A 229 8.46 62.27 10.44
CA SER A 229 9.22 62.23 11.70
C SER A 229 8.63 63.16 12.75
N TRP A 230 8.74 62.74 14.01
CA TRP A 230 8.28 63.53 15.14
C TRP A 230 9.17 63.28 16.36
N GLY A 231 9.63 64.34 17.02
CA GLY A 231 10.40 64.27 18.26
C GLY A 231 9.59 64.73 19.47
N ILE A 232 9.80 64.09 20.62
CA ILE A 232 9.23 64.50 21.91
C ILE A 232 10.37 64.86 22.87
N LEU A 233 10.22 65.97 23.60
CA LEU A 233 11.01 66.27 24.79
C LEU A 233 10.04 66.27 26.00
N LEU A 234 9.92 65.13 26.68
CA LEU A 234 9.14 64.90 27.92
C LEU A 234 7.59 64.87 27.75
N ALA A 235 6.99 63.69 27.99
CA ALA A 235 5.54 63.43 28.10
C ALA A 235 4.65 64.03 26.98
N GLY A 236 4.87 63.59 25.74
CA GLY A 236 4.11 64.05 24.57
C GLY A 236 3.18 62.98 24.01
N SER A 237 2.05 63.42 23.44
CA SER A 237 1.14 62.61 22.64
C SER A 237 1.04 63.18 21.22
N SER A 238 1.18 62.34 20.20
CA SER A 238 0.86 62.70 18.81
C SER A 238 -0.17 61.75 18.25
N THR A 239 -1.11 62.29 17.48
CA THR A 239 -2.04 61.49 16.69
C THR A 239 -1.76 61.75 15.22
N PHE A 240 -1.60 60.68 14.45
CA PHE A 240 -1.59 60.71 12.99
C PHE A 240 -2.89 60.09 12.50
N GLU A 241 -3.56 60.76 11.59
CA GLU A 241 -4.79 60.31 10.97
C GLU A 241 -4.58 60.14 9.47
N ILE A 242 -5.04 59.01 8.95
CA ILE A 242 -5.20 58.79 7.51
C ILE A 242 -6.68 58.60 7.23
N LYS A 243 -7.20 59.39 6.30
CA LYS A 243 -8.59 59.35 5.86
C LYS A 243 -8.66 59.00 4.38
N ALA A 244 -9.35 57.90 4.07
CA ALA A 244 -9.79 57.58 2.72
C ALA A 244 -11.03 58.44 2.40
N ASN A 245 -10.89 59.35 1.44
CA ASN A 245 -11.90 60.38 1.16
C ASN A 245 -13.13 59.83 0.42
N GLN A 246 -12.93 58.80 -0.41
CA GLN A 246 -13.98 58.23 -1.28
C GLN A 246 -14.17 56.72 -1.10
N THR A 247 -13.40 56.08 -0.22
CA THR A 247 -13.41 54.63 -0.03
C THR A 247 -13.68 54.31 1.42
N SER A 248 -14.51 53.28 1.64
CA SER A 248 -14.77 52.72 2.95
C SER A 248 -14.42 51.24 2.92
N PHE A 249 -13.71 50.78 3.94
CA PHE A 249 -13.20 49.42 4.07
C PHE A 249 -14.18 48.60 4.92
N PRO A 250 -14.53 47.38 4.51
CA PRO A 250 -15.50 46.57 5.23
C PRO A 250 -14.97 46.09 6.58
N ALA A 251 -15.89 45.69 7.46
CA ALA A 251 -15.58 44.95 8.67
C ALA A 251 -14.72 43.70 8.36
N GLY A 252 -13.85 43.32 9.29
CA GLY A 252 -12.89 42.21 9.10
C GLY A 252 -11.60 42.60 8.37
N THR A 253 -11.51 43.82 7.82
CA THR A 253 -10.26 44.33 7.23
C THR A 253 -9.25 44.64 8.33
N TYR A 254 -8.03 44.11 8.20
CA TYR A 254 -6.92 44.47 9.08
C TYR A 254 -6.28 45.77 8.59
N VAL A 255 -5.95 46.66 9.52
CA VAL A 255 -5.25 47.92 9.23
C VAL A 255 -4.05 48.06 10.16
N GLY A 256 -2.90 48.42 9.59
CA GLY A 256 -1.66 48.58 10.33
C GLY A 256 -0.84 49.78 9.88
N PHE A 257 0.16 50.12 10.70
CA PHE A 257 1.15 51.17 10.48
C PHE A 257 2.55 50.60 10.61
N VAL A 258 3.46 51.05 9.75
CA VAL A 258 4.90 50.75 9.83
C VAL A 258 5.60 51.95 10.46
N LEU A 259 6.28 51.74 11.58
CA LEU A 259 6.98 52.82 12.30
C LEU A 259 8.30 52.36 12.93
N THR A 260 9.24 53.28 13.14
CA THR A 260 10.40 53.09 14.03
C THR A 260 10.34 54.10 15.16
N ASP A 261 10.91 53.75 16.30
CA ASP A 261 11.08 54.63 17.44
C ASP A 261 12.52 54.58 17.94
N TYR A 262 13.20 55.71 17.88
CA TYR A 262 14.51 55.90 18.47
C TYR A 262 14.36 56.62 19.81
N ALA A 263 14.50 55.88 20.90
CA ALA A 263 14.45 56.44 22.24
C ALA A 263 15.82 56.43 22.91
N ALA A 264 16.31 57.61 23.30
CA ALA A 264 17.52 57.73 24.13
C ALA A 264 17.21 57.48 25.63
N ALA A 265 15.96 57.71 26.08
CA ALA A 265 15.51 57.52 27.46
C ALA A 265 13.97 57.54 27.63
N SER A 266 13.19 56.81 26.80
CA SER A 266 11.71 56.78 26.98
C SER A 266 11.25 55.69 27.95
N ILE A 267 10.32 56.04 28.84
CA ILE A 267 9.73 55.21 29.88
C ILE A 267 8.24 54.91 29.58
N GLY A 268 7.89 53.87 28.83
CA GLY A 268 6.49 53.48 28.62
C GLY A 268 5.80 54.23 27.48
N THR A 269 6.01 53.76 26.25
CA THR A 269 5.33 54.26 25.05
C THR A 269 4.09 53.42 24.78
N SER A 270 2.93 54.04 24.57
CA SER A 270 1.70 53.34 24.15
C SER A 270 1.32 53.74 22.72
N TYR A 271 0.98 52.76 21.87
CA TYR A 271 0.40 52.95 20.55
C TYR A 271 -1.07 52.58 20.57
N THR A 272 -1.97 53.53 20.38
CA THR A 272 -3.40 53.25 20.22
C THR A 272 -3.79 53.41 18.75
N ILE A 273 -4.23 52.33 18.13
CA ILE A 273 -4.80 52.37 16.77
C ILE A 273 -6.32 52.40 16.89
N GLU A 274 -6.96 53.27 16.13
CA GLU A 274 -8.41 53.43 16.11
C GLU A 274 -8.92 53.48 14.67
N THR A 275 -10.05 52.83 14.42
CA THR A 275 -10.80 52.96 13.16
C THR A 275 -12.12 53.69 13.39
N TYR A 276 -12.48 54.56 12.45
CA TYR A 276 -13.72 55.33 12.48
C TYR A 276 -14.47 55.17 11.15
N ASN A 277 -15.79 55.08 11.24
CA ASN A 277 -16.67 55.06 10.07
C ASN A 277 -16.86 56.47 9.47
N SER A 278 -17.57 56.53 8.33
CA SER A 278 -17.87 57.77 7.62
C SER A 278 -18.64 58.81 8.44
N ASN A 279 -19.29 58.40 9.54
CA ASN A 279 -20.00 59.27 10.48
C ASN A 279 -19.12 59.70 11.67
N ASN A 280 -17.81 59.44 11.62
CA ASN A 280 -16.84 59.70 12.70
C ASN A 280 -17.16 58.96 14.01
N ILE A 281 -17.83 57.80 13.93
CA ILE A 281 -18.06 56.93 15.08
C ILE A 281 -16.88 55.97 15.18
N LEU A 282 -16.32 55.82 16.39
CA LEU A 282 -15.27 54.85 16.69
C LEU A 282 -15.84 53.43 16.51
N VAL A 283 -15.15 52.62 15.72
CA VAL A 283 -15.57 51.26 15.37
C VAL A 283 -14.67 50.22 16.04
N SER A 284 -13.36 50.47 16.09
CA SER A 284 -12.41 49.60 16.77
C SER A 284 -11.28 50.41 17.37
N SER A 285 -10.72 49.93 18.47
CA SER A 285 -9.59 50.52 19.16
C SER A 285 -8.75 49.42 19.78
N ALA A 286 -7.42 49.48 19.62
CA ALA A 286 -6.51 48.67 20.41
C ALA A 286 -5.32 49.51 20.86
N THR A 287 -4.86 49.26 22.09
CA THR A 287 -3.67 49.92 22.66
C THR A 287 -2.58 48.89 22.89
N LEU A 288 -1.38 49.19 22.39
CA LEU A 288 -0.16 48.43 22.61
C LEU A 288 0.76 49.22 23.54
N ASP A 289 1.00 48.70 24.74
CA ASP A 289 1.98 49.26 25.66
C ASP A 289 3.36 48.64 25.42
N VAL A 290 4.37 49.46 25.22
CA VAL A 290 5.77 49.05 25.05
C VAL A 290 6.51 49.25 26.38
N PRO A 291 6.93 48.17 27.07
CA PRO A 291 7.62 48.27 28.35
C PRO A 291 9.04 48.86 28.20
N LEU A 292 9.66 49.11 29.35
CA LEU A 292 10.90 49.87 29.51
C LEU A 292 12.13 49.19 28.83
N GLN A 293 12.73 49.91 27.87
CA GLN A 293 14.18 50.02 27.56
C GLN A 293 14.80 49.37 26.30
N ALA A 294 15.93 50.00 25.93
CA ALA A 294 17.02 49.70 25.01
C ALA A 294 16.81 50.04 23.52
N LEU A 295 17.71 50.91 23.01
CA LEU A 295 17.82 51.42 21.64
C LEU A 295 17.39 50.39 20.57
N LEU A 296 16.36 50.73 19.77
CA LEU A 296 16.04 49.99 18.55
C LEU A 296 15.92 50.96 17.37
N THR A 297 16.46 50.54 16.23
CA THR A 297 16.42 51.25 14.94
C THR A 297 15.65 50.45 13.90
N GLN A 298 14.66 49.63 14.31
CA GLN A 298 13.98 48.67 13.44
C GLN A 298 12.47 48.93 13.33
N ASN A 299 11.93 48.68 12.14
CA ASN A 299 10.54 48.91 11.80
C ASN A 299 9.62 47.95 12.58
N ARG A 300 8.60 48.51 13.23
CA ARG A 300 7.46 47.79 13.83
C ARG A 300 6.25 47.96 12.93
N ASN A 301 5.55 46.86 12.69
CA ASN A 301 4.23 46.89 12.08
C ASN A 301 3.21 46.63 13.17
N ILE A 302 2.37 47.60 13.47
CA ILE A 302 1.34 47.50 14.51
C ILE A 302 -0.01 47.67 13.81
N GLY A 303 -0.98 46.83 14.11
CA GLY A 303 -2.29 46.91 13.49
C GLY A 303 -3.38 46.20 14.25
N ILE A 304 -4.62 46.38 13.78
CA ILE A 304 -5.85 45.87 14.37
C ILE A 304 -6.79 45.36 13.27
N VAL A 305 -7.69 44.46 13.64
CA VAL A 305 -8.83 44.07 12.80
C VAL A 305 -10.00 45.00 13.10
N SER A 306 -10.60 45.61 12.08
CA SER A 306 -11.76 46.48 12.28
C SER A 306 -13.06 45.65 12.43
N ASN A 307 -13.77 45.82 13.54
CA ASN A 307 -15.06 45.18 13.84
C ASN A 307 -16.24 45.73 13.02
N GLY A 308 -16.01 46.77 12.22
CA GLY A 308 -17.02 47.41 11.39
C GLY A 308 -16.39 48.18 10.24
N GLU A 309 -17.24 48.74 9.40
CA GLU A 309 -16.83 49.52 8.23
C GLU A 309 -16.11 50.81 8.65
N PHE A 310 -14.98 51.15 8.02
CA PHE A 310 -14.19 52.34 8.34
C PHE A 310 -13.62 53.03 7.11
N ASN A 311 -13.46 54.36 7.19
CA ASN A 311 -12.74 55.15 6.18
C ASN A 311 -11.66 56.05 6.79
N ARG A 312 -11.51 56.02 8.12
CA ARG A 312 -10.53 56.80 8.87
C ARG A 312 -9.78 55.87 9.83
N VAL A 313 -8.45 55.94 9.79
CA VAL A 313 -7.59 55.22 10.73
C VAL A 313 -6.66 56.21 11.43
N LEU A 314 -6.56 56.08 12.74
CA LEU A 314 -5.71 56.90 13.58
C LEU A 314 -4.68 56.02 14.28
N ILE A 315 -3.47 56.55 14.45
CA ILE A 315 -2.49 56.05 15.41
C ILE A 315 -2.14 57.16 16.40
N LYS A 316 -2.42 56.90 17.68
CA LYS A 316 -2.04 57.74 18.81
C LYS A 316 -0.79 57.16 19.45
N ILE A 317 0.25 57.96 19.54
CA ILE A 317 1.52 57.59 20.15
C ILE A 317 1.67 58.45 21.40
N ASN A 318 1.60 57.83 22.57
CA ASN A 318 1.92 58.48 23.83
C ASN A 318 3.29 58.00 24.27
N ALA A 319 4.23 58.90 24.51
CA ALA A 319 5.55 58.54 24.98
C ALA A 319 6.01 59.46 26.12
N LEU A 320 6.60 58.85 27.14
CA LEU A 320 7.19 59.53 28.28
C LEU A 320 8.71 59.55 28.11
N GLY A 321 9.32 60.69 27.81
CA GLY A 321 10.79 60.85 27.69
C GLY A 321 11.21 61.51 26.39
N ALA A 322 12.50 61.42 26.05
CA ALA A 322 13.05 61.93 24.80
C ALA A 322 13.14 60.82 23.75
N ALA A 323 12.31 60.90 22.71
CA ALA A 323 12.24 59.93 21.62
C ALA A 323 11.92 60.59 20.29
N THR A 324 12.43 60.01 19.20
CA THR A 324 12.10 60.35 17.82
C THR A 324 11.37 59.18 17.20
N PHE A 325 10.19 59.42 16.62
CA PHE A 325 9.41 58.44 15.92
C PHE A 325 9.46 58.72 14.42
N SER A 326 9.57 57.66 13.62
CA SER A 326 9.42 57.71 12.17
C SER A 326 8.24 56.84 11.77
N LEU A 327 7.21 57.43 11.17
CA LEU A 327 6.05 56.73 10.64
C LEU A 327 6.20 56.63 9.12
N TYR A 328 6.36 55.42 8.60
CA TYR A 328 6.67 55.18 7.18
C TYR A 328 5.41 55.18 6.33
N ASN A 329 4.45 54.31 6.65
CA ASN A 329 3.20 54.19 5.93
C ASN A 329 2.12 53.51 6.79
N ALA A 330 0.88 53.54 6.29
CA ALA A 330 -0.17 52.63 6.73
C ALA A 330 -0.53 51.65 5.62
N TYR A 331 -1.06 50.50 6.00
CA TYR A 331 -1.47 49.47 5.07
C TYR A 331 -2.72 48.75 5.57
N ILE A 332 -3.44 48.11 4.67
CA ILE A 332 -4.56 47.24 4.97
C ILE A 332 -4.31 45.83 4.45
N ILE A 333 -4.92 44.84 5.08
CA ILE A 333 -5.02 43.47 4.57
C ILE A 333 -6.50 43.11 4.53
N LYS A 334 -6.99 42.81 3.33
CA LYS A 334 -8.35 42.32 3.12
C LYS A 334 -8.31 40.80 3.00
N PRO A 335 -9.03 40.03 3.86
CA PRO A 335 -9.11 38.59 3.70
C PRO A 335 -9.75 38.22 2.35
N CYS A 336 -9.29 37.13 1.75
CA CYS A 336 -9.96 36.55 0.59
C CYS A 336 -11.36 36.06 0.95
N ALA A 337 -12.29 36.06 -0.02
CA ALA A 337 -13.67 35.61 0.22
C ALA A 337 -13.74 34.12 0.63
N THR A 338 -12.78 33.32 0.19
CA THR A 338 -12.61 31.91 0.57
C THR A 338 -11.18 31.65 1.04
N SER A 339 -11.03 30.69 1.94
CA SER A 339 -9.74 30.19 2.43
C SER A 339 -9.53 28.75 1.94
N PRO A 340 -8.31 28.35 1.54
CA PRO A 340 -8.01 26.97 1.15
C PRO A 340 -8.41 25.96 2.24
N GLU A 341 -8.83 24.77 1.82
CA GLU A 341 -9.08 23.67 2.76
C GLU A 341 -7.76 23.07 3.24
N LEU A 342 -7.70 22.66 4.51
CA LEU A 342 -6.56 21.94 5.04
C LEU A 342 -6.58 20.49 4.57
N GLU A 343 -5.50 20.07 3.92
CA GLU A 343 -5.28 18.66 3.60
C GLU A 343 -5.02 17.86 4.89
N CYS A 344 -5.52 16.62 4.91
CA CYS A 344 -5.34 15.72 6.04
C CYS A 344 -3.85 15.42 6.27
N ASN A 345 -3.44 15.46 7.53
CA ASN A 345 -2.13 15.04 8.03
C ASN A 345 -0.92 15.79 7.45
N ILE A 346 -1.16 16.93 6.78
CA ILE A 346 -0.11 17.79 6.22
C ILE A 346 0.04 19.05 7.08
N ASN A 347 1.28 19.35 7.44
CA ASN A 347 1.62 20.58 8.13
C ASN A 347 1.44 21.75 7.17
N THR A 348 0.52 22.66 7.49
CA THR A 348 0.21 23.80 6.64
C THR A 348 0.70 25.07 7.33
N PRO A 349 1.69 25.78 6.75
CA PRO A 349 2.08 27.09 7.24
C PRO A 349 0.98 28.12 6.92
N ILE A 350 0.55 28.85 7.93
CA ILE A 350 -0.50 29.86 7.81
C ILE A 350 0.15 31.21 7.53
N THR A 351 0.24 31.53 6.24
CA THR A 351 0.93 32.73 5.72
C THR A 351 0.02 33.54 4.79
N GLN A 352 0.39 34.79 4.56
CA GLN A 352 -0.31 35.73 3.68
C GLN A 352 -0.42 35.25 2.22
N SER A 353 0.45 34.34 1.78
CA SER A 353 0.37 33.74 0.44
C SER A 353 -0.90 32.91 0.24
N ASN A 354 -1.36 32.23 1.30
CA ASN A 354 -2.41 31.22 1.21
C ASN A 354 -3.60 31.50 2.15
N TYR A 355 -3.39 32.25 3.23
CA TYR A 355 -4.35 32.52 4.31
C TYR A 355 -4.34 33.99 4.70
N ALA A 356 -5.40 34.45 5.39
CA ALA A 356 -5.50 35.83 5.85
C ALA A 356 -4.72 36.04 7.17
N ALA A 357 -3.45 35.65 7.17
CA ALA A 357 -2.60 35.60 8.36
C ALA A 357 -2.08 37.00 8.77
N VAL A 358 -2.29 37.37 10.03
CA VAL A 358 -1.80 38.65 10.58
C VAL A 358 -1.22 38.47 11.97
N ILE A 359 -0.25 39.31 12.33
CA ILE A 359 0.24 39.43 13.71
C ILE A 359 -0.81 40.21 14.52
N ASN A 360 -1.35 39.59 15.56
CA ASN A 360 -2.37 40.22 16.39
C ASN A 360 -1.75 40.88 17.63
N TYR A 361 -1.86 42.20 17.73
CA TYR A 361 -1.38 43.00 18.86
C TYR A 361 -2.45 43.34 19.89
N ALA A 362 -3.72 42.98 19.64
CA ALA A 362 -4.82 43.27 20.54
C ALA A 362 -4.60 42.65 21.93
N ASP A 363 -5.07 43.33 22.97
CA ASP A 363 -5.05 42.89 24.37
C ASP A 363 -3.67 42.47 24.91
N GLY A 364 -2.56 42.97 24.35
CA GLY A 364 -1.20 42.62 24.77
C GLY A 364 -0.76 41.20 24.39
N ARG A 365 -1.40 40.57 23.40
CA ARG A 365 -1.10 39.20 22.95
C ARG A 365 0.21 39.07 22.17
N THR A 366 0.73 40.18 21.64
CA THR A 366 2.04 40.24 21.03
C THR A 366 2.85 41.33 21.71
N GLY A 367 4.05 41.03 22.16
CA GLY A 367 4.92 41.96 22.89
C GLY A 367 5.62 41.29 24.07
N THR A 368 6.28 42.11 24.88
CA THR A 368 6.94 41.68 26.12
C THR A 368 6.19 42.17 27.35
N SER A 369 6.33 41.45 28.46
CA SER A 369 5.79 41.83 29.77
C SER A 369 6.84 41.61 30.87
N GLY A 370 6.73 42.37 31.95
CA GLY A 370 7.70 42.37 33.05
C GLY A 370 8.92 43.25 32.80
N LEU A 371 9.89 43.20 33.73
CA LEU A 371 11.17 43.91 33.62
C LEU A 371 12.12 43.06 32.76
N THR A 372 12.18 43.33 31.46
CA THR A 372 12.99 42.56 30.51
C THR A 372 13.99 43.44 29.76
N LEU A 373 15.18 42.89 29.51
CA LEU A 373 16.14 43.42 28.53
C LEU A 373 16.04 42.69 27.17
N GLY A 374 15.11 41.73 27.09
CA GLY A 374 14.83 40.96 25.89
C GLY A 374 14.01 41.73 24.86
N ASN A 375 14.11 41.31 23.60
CA ASN A 375 13.49 41.98 22.45
C ASN A 375 12.71 40.98 21.59
N ILE A 376 11.69 41.49 20.90
CA ILE A 376 10.98 40.76 19.85
C ILE A 376 11.04 41.58 18.56
N THR A 377 11.57 41.00 17.49
CA THR A 377 11.85 41.72 16.23
C THR A 377 11.41 40.91 15.01
N ASN A 378 11.23 41.60 13.87
CA ASN A 378 10.91 41.01 12.57
C ASN A 378 9.63 40.14 12.55
N LEU A 379 8.64 40.45 13.38
CA LEU A 379 7.45 39.59 13.53
C LEU A 379 6.64 39.39 12.24
N ASN A 380 6.69 40.30 11.28
CA ASN A 380 6.00 40.13 9.99
C ASN A 380 6.55 38.97 9.17
N ASN A 381 7.79 38.58 9.41
CA ASN A 381 8.38 37.41 8.77
C ASN A 381 7.63 36.12 9.11
N ILE A 382 6.93 36.08 10.26
CA ILE A 382 6.18 34.90 10.69
C ILE A 382 5.00 34.60 9.76
N VAL A 383 4.41 35.65 9.19
CA VAL A 383 3.20 35.57 8.36
C VAL A 383 3.47 35.82 6.89
N ASN A 384 4.71 36.12 6.50
CA ASN A 384 5.06 36.37 5.11
C ASN A 384 5.08 35.06 4.28
N GLY A 385 5.20 35.20 2.96
CA GLY A 385 5.24 34.05 2.06
C GLY A 385 6.56 33.30 2.00
N ASP A 386 7.61 33.75 2.71
CA ASP A 386 8.94 33.14 2.70
C ASP A 386 9.15 32.27 3.95
N HIS A 387 9.12 30.95 3.76
CA HIS A 387 9.29 29.97 4.84
C HIS A 387 10.71 29.89 5.42
N THR A 388 11.65 30.69 4.92
CA THR A 388 13.00 30.80 5.45
C THR A 388 13.22 32.05 6.31
N ASP A 389 12.31 33.01 6.24
CA ASP A 389 12.31 34.19 7.09
C ASP A 389 11.75 33.87 8.48
N PHE A 390 12.21 34.63 9.49
CA PHE A 390 11.79 34.41 10.86
C PHE A 390 11.64 35.71 11.65
N GLY A 391 10.70 35.69 12.59
CA GLY A 391 10.69 36.59 13.74
C GLY A 391 11.68 36.10 14.80
N THR A 392 12.19 37.02 15.62
CA THR A 392 13.12 36.68 16.70
C THR A 392 12.51 37.09 18.04
N MET A 393 12.63 36.22 19.04
CA MET A 393 12.20 36.45 20.42
C MET A 393 13.35 36.14 21.39
N SER A 394 13.69 37.09 22.26
CA SER A 394 14.67 36.93 23.35
C SER A 394 14.13 37.58 24.62
N LEU A 395 14.41 36.99 25.78
CA LEU A 395 13.96 37.49 27.10
C LEU A 395 15.07 38.16 27.91
N GLY A 396 16.33 37.98 27.53
CA GLY A 396 17.47 38.46 28.32
C GLY A 396 17.47 37.91 29.77
N ALA A 397 18.41 38.39 30.59
CA ALA A 397 18.50 38.00 32.00
C ALA A 397 17.43 38.75 32.83
N SER A 398 16.28 38.13 33.02
CA SER A 398 15.10 38.74 33.67
C SER A 398 14.29 37.71 34.45
N VAL A 399 13.79 38.07 35.64
CA VAL A 399 12.94 37.19 36.47
C VAL A 399 11.47 37.55 36.21
N GLY A 400 10.65 36.57 35.85
CA GLY A 400 9.20 36.74 35.65
C GLY A 400 8.81 37.51 34.39
N ALA A 401 9.75 37.76 33.48
CA ALA A 401 9.47 38.39 32.20
C ALA A 401 8.86 37.39 31.21
N SER A 402 7.98 37.87 30.33
CA SER A 402 7.46 37.08 29.21
C SER A 402 7.60 37.81 27.88
N ALA A 403 7.62 37.03 26.81
CA ALA A 403 7.60 37.48 25.44
C ALA A 403 6.61 36.60 24.70
N GLN A 404 5.73 37.21 23.93
CA GLN A 404 4.69 36.49 23.21
C GLN A 404 4.46 37.07 21.82
N VAL A 405 4.03 36.21 20.91
CA VAL A 405 3.54 36.58 19.57
C VAL A 405 2.28 35.78 19.27
N SER A 406 1.30 36.44 18.68
CA SER A 406 0.03 35.84 18.27
C SER A 406 -0.20 36.01 16.78
N VAL A 407 -0.56 34.91 16.11
CA VAL A 407 -0.93 34.91 14.69
C VAL A 407 -2.41 34.56 14.59
N LYS A 408 -3.16 35.41 13.88
CA LYS A 408 -4.59 35.25 13.64
C LYS A 408 -4.85 35.04 12.14
N ASP A 409 -5.71 34.09 11.83
CA ASP A 409 -6.34 33.98 10.52
C ASP A 409 -7.67 34.74 10.55
N LEU A 410 -7.82 35.74 9.68
CA LEU A 410 -9.01 36.60 9.66
C LEU A 410 -10.23 35.95 9.00
N GLN A 411 -10.03 34.87 8.23
CA GLN A 411 -11.08 34.30 7.39
C GLN A 411 -11.49 32.90 7.84
N ARG A 412 -10.61 32.15 8.52
CA ARG A 412 -10.83 30.74 8.82
C ARG A 412 -10.87 30.45 10.31
N ASN A 413 -11.88 29.66 10.69
CA ASN A 413 -11.92 28.96 11.97
C ASN A 413 -11.46 27.51 11.74
N TYR A 414 -10.44 27.10 12.48
CA TYR A 414 -9.91 25.74 12.50
C TYR A 414 -10.73 24.87 13.44
N GLU A 415 -11.03 23.64 13.03
CA GLU A 415 -11.86 22.71 13.79
C GLU A 415 -11.09 22.06 14.95
N ALA A 416 -11.83 21.63 15.98
CA ALA A 416 -11.28 20.81 17.07
C ALA A 416 -10.63 19.53 16.52
N GLY A 417 -9.55 19.06 17.17
CA GLY A 417 -8.74 17.94 16.72
C GLY A 417 -7.59 18.32 15.77
N SER A 418 -7.45 19.60 15.45
CA SER A 418 -6.32 20.12 14.67
C SER A 418 -5.09 20.35 15.56
N PHE A 419 -3.89 20.11 15.04
CA PHE A 419 -2.67 20.60 15.66
C PHE A 419 -2.56 22.11 15.47
N ALA A 420 -2.26 22.84 16.55
CA ALA A 420 -2.02 24.27 16.55
C ALA A 420 -0.65 24.57 17.18
N GLY A 421 0.21 25.26 16.45
CA GLY A 421 1.55 25.56 16.95
C GLY A 421 2.36 26.48 16.05
N PHE A 422 3.67 26.50 16.30
CA PHE A 422 4.64 27.29 15.55
C PHE A 422 5.85 26.43 15.17
N GLU A 423 6.40 26.69 13.98
CA GLU A 423 7.73 26.23 13.62
C GLU A 423 8.77 27.18 14.22
N ILE A 424 9.72 26.62 14.98
CA ILE A 424 10.76 27.38 15.67
C ILE A 424 12.15 26.77 15.49
N SER A 425 13.19 27.58 15.70
CA SER A 425 14.57 27.14 15.89
C SER A 425 15.14 27.83 17.13
N ASN A 426 15.87 27.08 17.94
CA ASN A 426 16.56 27.60 19.12
C ASN A 426 17.76 26.68 19.43
N SER A 427 18.89 27.25 19.82
CA SER A 427 20.11 26.49 20.15
C SER A 427 19.95 25.53 21.34
N ASN A 428 18.93 25.74 22.18
CA ASN A 428 18.57 24.94 23.34
C ASN A 428 17.37 24.00 23.09
N LEU A 429 16.83 23.91 21.87
CA LEU A 429 15.64 23.12 21.51
C LEU A 429 15.76 21.62 21.83
N LEU A 430 16.98 21.08 21.85
CA LEU A 430 17.29 19.69 22.22
C LEU A 430 17.52 19.49 23.72
N ASN A 431 17.57 20.56 24.49
CA ASN A 431 17.63 20.52 25.94
C ASN A 431 16.20 20.76 26.46
N VAL A 432 15.66 19.81 27.21
CA VAL A 432 14.32 19.82 27.83
C VAL A 432 13.98 21.15 28.56
N ASN A 433 14.99 21.97 28.84
CA ASN A 433 14.89 23.31 29.38
C ASN A 433 14.20 24.35 28.48
N LEU A 434 14.20 24.24 27.14
CA LEU A 434 13.50 25.24 26.29
C LEU A 434 11.99 25.23 26.55
N LEU A 435 11.40 24.05 26.67
CA LEU A 435 9.96 23.90 26.92
C LEU A 435 9.57 24.52 28.26
N ASN A 436 10.45 24.52 29.26
CA ASN A 436 10.16 25.09 30.58
C ASN A 436 9.86 26.59 30.46
N GLY A 437 8.58 26.97 30.48
CA GLY A 437 8.14 28.35 30.30
C GLY A 437 7.61 28.67 28.90
N THR A 438 7.61 27.72 27.96
CA THR A 438 6.85 27.81 26.70
C THR A 438 5.38 27.48 26.96
N THR A 439 4.51 28.26 26.34
CA THR A 439 3.05 28.10 26.41
C THR A 439 2.46 28.40 25.03
N ILE A 440 1.58 27.52 24.55
CA ILE A 440 0.79 27.74 23.34
C ILE A 440 -0.67 27.94 23.76
N ILE A 441 -1.28 29.04 23.31
CA ILE A 441 -2.66 29.41 23.65
C ILE A 441 -3.45 29.58 22.36
N THR A 442 -4.67 29.06 22.31
CA THR A 442 -5.57 29.22 21.17
C THR A 442 -6.74 30.14 21.53
N TYR A 443 -7.21 30.90 20.54
CA TYR A 443 -8.34 31.82 20.67
C TYR A 443 -9.34 31.58 19.53
N LEU A 444 -10.60 31.94 19.76
CA LEU A 444 -11.65 32.02 18.75
C LEU A 444 -12.38 33.34 18.93
N ASP A 445 -12.44 34.18 17.90
CA ASP A 445 -13.11 35.49 17.93
C ASP A 445 -12.61 36.37 19.09
N GLY A 446 -11.33 36.24 19.43
CA GLY A 446 -10.71 36.97 20.53
C GLY A 446 -10.93 36.37 21.92
N VAL A 447 -11.70 35.29 22.07
CA VAL A 447 -11.91 34.58 23.34
C VAL A 447 -10.95 33.40 23.45
N MET A 448 -10.25 33.30 24.58
CA MET A 448 -9.35 32.19 24.88
C MET A 448 -10.11 30.86 24.90
N GLN A 449 -9.60 29.86 24.17
CA GLN A 449 -10.20 28.54 24.05
C GLN A 449 -9.50 27.51 24.94
N GLU A 450 -8.19 27.37 24.73
CA GLU A 450 -7.34 26.36 25.37
C GLU A 450 -5.90 26.89 25.55
N GLU A 451 -5.19 26.30 26.51
CA GLU A 451 -3.77 26.57 26.78
C GLU A 451 -3.05 25.25 27.02
N SER A 452 -1.86 25.11 26.43
CA SER A 452 -0.95 23.99 26.67
C SER A 452 0.42 24.51 27.09
N THR A 453 1.01 23.86 28.09
CA THR A 453 2.31 24.22 28.68
C THR A 453 3.33 23.10 28.48
N SER A 454 4.58 23.37 28.83
CA SER A 454 5.77 22.51 28.64
C SER A 454 5.56 21.00 28.74
N GLY A 455 4.79 20.52 29.73
CA GLY A 455 4.55 19.08 29.96
C GLY A 455 3.54 18.42 29.02
N SER A 456 2.79 19.20 28.25
CA SER A 456 1.73 18.74 27.34
C SER A 456 1.93 19.22 25.90
N LEU A 457 3.00 19.96 25.63
CA LEU A 457 3.37 20.38 24.28
C LEU A 457 3.97 19.21 23.50
N LEU A 458 3.43 18.99 22.31
CA LEU A 458 4.01 18.13 21.29
C LEU A 458 5.17 18.88 20.63
N VAL A 459 6.31 18.22 20.53
CA VAL A 459 7.47 18.73 19.79
C VAL A 459 7.77 17.73 18.69
N ASN A 460 7.45 18.14 17.47
CA ASN A 460 7.72 17.34 16.28
C ASN A 460 8.92 17.93 15.55
N LEU A 461 9.74 17.09 14.91
CA LEU A 461 10.72 17.65 13.97
C LEU A 461 9.97 18.32 12.82
N SER A 462 10.39 19.52 12.44
CA SER A 462 9.78 20.22 11.31
C SER A 462 10.00 19.40 10.05
N ILE A 463 8.90 19.08 9.36
CA ILE A 463 8.93 18.48 8.01
C ILE A 463 9.03 19.61 6.96
N LEU A 464 8.68 20.85 7.35
CA LEU A 464 8.62 22.02 6.47
C LEU A 464 9.96 22.74 6.31
N GLY A 465 10.89 22.57 7.25
CA GLY A 465 12.15 23.32 7.30
C GLY A 465 13.42 22.47 7.43
N GLY A 466 14.58 23.11 7.21
CA GLY A 466 15.91 22.47 7.27
C GLY A 466 16.34 22.01 8.68
N THR A 467 17.51 21.37 8.77
CA THR A 467 18.07 20.80 10.01
C THR A 467 18.05 21.80 11.17
N GLY A 468 17.48 21.41 12.33
CA GLY A 468 17.48 22.21 13.56
C GLY A 468 16.18 22.97 13.86
N ARG A 469 15.13 22.81 13.04
CA ARG A 469 13.79 23.35 13.31
C ARG A 469 12.85 22.29 13.90
N ALA A 470 11.94 22.72 14.76
CA ALA A 470 10.87 21.88 15.29
C ALA A 470 9.53 22.62 15.28
N GLU A 471 8.47 21.86 15.18
CA GLU A 471 7.10 22.32 15.38
C GLU A 471 6.73 22.10 16.84
N VAL A 472 6.35 23.18 17.52
CA VAL A 472 5.93 23.18 18.92
C VAL A 472 4.47 23.59 18.99
N GLY A 473 3.63 22.71 19.54
CA GLY A 473 2.19 22.91 19.57
C GLY A 473 1.45 21.85 20.37
N PHE A 474 0.14 21.78 20.20
CA PHE A 474 -0.69 20.71 20.76
C PHE A 474 -1.90 20.45 19.86
N THR A 475 -2.54 19.29 20.04
CA THR A 475 -3.80 18.98 19.36
C THR A 475 -4.95 19.60 20.15
N THR A 476 -5.71 20.50 19.52
CA THR A 476 -6.82 21.21 20.18
C THR A 476 -8.03 20.31 20.39
N THR A 477 -8.83 20.59 21.42
CA THR A 477 -10.15 19.97 21.63
C THR A 477 -11.30 20.94 21.32
N LYS A 478 -10.98 22.21 21.04
CA LYS A 478 -11.93 23.26 20.65
C LYS A 478 -11.50 23.94 19.33
N PRO A 479 -12.45 24.54 18.60
CA PRO A 479 -12.13 25.33 17.42
C PRO A 479 -11.38 26.62 17.78
N PHE A 480 -10.56 27.15 16.85
CA PHE A 480 -9.75 28.35 17.04
C PHE A 480 -9.53 29.12 15.71
N ASP A 481 -9.24 30.41 15.77
CA ASP A 481 -8.84 31.26 14.63
C ASP A 481 -7.47 31.94 14.85
N GLU A 482 -6.90 31.81 16.05
CA GLU A 482 -5.66 32.47 16.46
C GLU A 482 -4.85 31.58 17.39
N VAL A 483 -3.53 31.58 17.18
CA VAL A 483 -2.57 30.81 18.00
C VAL A 483 -1.49 31.77 18.52
N GLN A 484 -1.25 31.72 19.82
CA GLN A 484 -0.24 32.50 20.52
C GLN A 484 0.89 31.60 21.00
N TYR A 485 2.12 32.00 20.69
CA TYR A 485 3.35 31.48 21.28
C TYR A 485 3.81 32.41 22.39
N LYS A 486 3.99 31.89 23.60
CA LYS A 486 4.46 32.64 24.77
C LYS A 486 5.63 31.95 25.43
N GLN A 487 6.70 32.69 25.71
CA GLN A 487 7.84 32.26 26.51
C GLN A 487 7.90 33.08 27.80
N THR A 488 8.12 32.42 28.94
CA THR A 488 8.24 33.06 30.26
C THR A 488 9.55 32.67 30.95
N ASN A 489 10.35 33.65 31.38
CA ASN A 489 11.57 33.40 32.16
C ASN A 489 11.27 33.30 33.65
N LEU A 490 11.53 32.14 34.25
CA LEU A 490 11.26 31.87 35.67
C LEU A 490 12.48 32.06 36.58
N VAL A 491 13.71 32.18 36.04
CA VAL A 491 14.96 31.97 36.83
C VAL A 491 15.94 33.16 36.81
N GLY A 492 15.67 34.27 36.11
CA GLY A 492 16.51 35.48 36.21
C GLY A 492 17.85 35.44 35.47
N VAL A 493 18.16 34.32 34.84
CA VAL A 493 19.27 34.14 33.90
C VAL A 493 18.64 33.90 32.52
N ASP A 494 19.23 34.40 31.44
CA ASP A 494 18.77 34.12 30.07
C ASP A 494 19.08 32.67 29.68
N ILE A 495 18.31 31.73 30.24
CA ILE A 495 18.48 30.29 30.02
C ILE A 495 17.92 29.84 28.66
N PHE A 496 17.17 30.71 27.96
CA PHE A 496 16.48 30.39 26.71
C PHE A 496 17.23 30.87 25.47
N GLY A 497 18.01 31.95 25.59
CA GLY A 497 18.68 32.58 24.46
C GLY A 497 17.68 33.20 23.48
N SER A 498 18.01 33.17 22.19
CA SER A 498 17.19 33.72 21.12
C SER A 498 16.42 32.62 20.38
N THR A 499 15.09 32.69 20.39
CA THR A 499 14.21 31.80 19.62
C THR A 499 13.84 32.45 18.30
N GLN A 500 14.08 31.73 17.20
CA GLN A 500 13.60 32.08 15.87
C GLN A 500 12.22 31.44 15.65
N ILE A 501 11.26 32.21 15.18
CA ILE A 501 9.87 31.76 14.92
C ILE A 501 9.61 31.96 13.42
N TYR A 502 9.30 30.88 12.71
CA TYR A 502 9.19 30.88 11.25
C TYR A 502 7.75 31.06 10.79
N ASN A 503 6.84 30.17 11.17
CA ASN A 503 5.43 30.26 10.77
C ASN A 503 4.52 29.70 11.86
N MET A 504 3.27 30.19 11.90
CA MET A 504 2.18 29.44 12.53
C MET A 504 1.90 28.20 11.67
N VAL A 505 1.80 27.03 12.29
CA VAL A 505 1.54 25.76 11.62
C VAL A 505 0.24 25.18 12.14
N VAL A 506 -0.65 24.84 11.22
CA VAL A 506 -1.87 24.08 11.51
C VAL A 506 -1.84 22.78 10.74
N ARG A 507 -2.21 21.67 11.38
CA ARG A 507 -2.41 20.38 10.72
C ARG A 507 -3.75 19.80 11.11
N LYS A 508 -4.59 19.54 10.12
CA LYS A 508 -5.80 18.75 10.29
C LYS A 508 -5.41 17.28 10.51
N SER A 509 -5.73 16.72 11.67
CA SER A 509 -5.41 15.31 11.96
C SER A 509 -6.55 14.41 11.50
N CYS A 510 -6.24 13.46 10.62
CA CYS A 510 -7.19 12.50 10.09
C CYS A 510 -6.65 11.10 10.34
N ASN A 511 -7.46 10.22 10.93
CA ASN A 511 -7.05 8.82 11.08
C ASN A 511 -6.83 8.20 9.71
N GLY A 512 -5.72 7.47 9.56
CA GLY A 512 -5.50 6.62 8.42
C GLY A 512 -6.38 5.37 8.45
N PRO A 513 -6.43 4.63 7.34
CA PRO A 513 -7.20 3.39 7.25
C PRO A 513 -6.72 2.36 8.29
N GLU A 514 -7.58 1.38 8.59
CA GLU A 514 -7.14 0.24 9.40
C GLU A 514 -6.13 -0.61 8.59
N PRO A 515 -5.02 -1.08 9.19
CA PRO A 515 -4.08 -1.95 8.50
C PRO A 515 -4.76 -3.20 7.94
N ALA A 516 -4.47 -3.51 6.68
CA ALA A 516 -5.03 -4.69 6.02
C ALA A 516 -4.50 -5.98 6.67
N CYS A 517 -5.34 -7.01 6.69
CA CYS A 517 -4.99 -8.30 7.27
C CYS A 517 -3.74 -8.89 6.63
N ASN A 518 -2.81 -9.32 7.47
CA ASN A 518 -1.58 -10.02 7.10
C ASN A 518 -0.66 -9.24 6.13
N ILE A 519 -0.86 -7.92 5.98
CA ILE A 519 -0.07 -7.04 5.13
C ILE A 519 0.71 -6.05 6.00
N GLU A 520 1.99 -5.88 5.70
CA GLU A 520 2.83 -4.84 6.31
C GLU A 520 2.36 -3.47 5.83
N THR A 521 1.94 -2.63 6.77
CA THR A 521 1.42 -1.29 6.46
C THR A 521 2.42 -0.24 6.92
N PRO A 522 3.08 0.49 5.99
CA PRO A 522 3.93 1.61 6.35
C PRO A 522 3.08 2.77 6.85
N ILE A 523 3.51 3.38 7.96
CA ILE A 523 2.78 4.46 8.61
C ILE A 523 3.41 5.80 8.21
N THR A 524 2.85 6.39 7.17
CA THR A 524 3.38 7.60 6.51
C THR A 524 2.31 8.70 6.40
N SER A 525 2.74 9.95 6.37
CA SER A 525 1.92 11.12 6.03
C SER A 525 1.88 11.30 4.50
N PRO A 526 0.72 11.67 3.91
CA PRO A 526 -0.53 12.10 4.56
C PRO A 526 -1.50 10.96 4.91
N THR A 527 -1.21 9.71 4.58
CA THR A 527 -2.15 8.59 4.79
C THR A 527 -2.51 8.41 6.26
N TYR A 528 -1.55 8.59 7.16
CA TYR A 528 -1.69 8.56 8.61
C TYR A 528 -1.21 9.88 9.22
N PRO A 529 -1.63 10.23 10.45
CA PRO A 529 -1.14 11.39 11.20
C PRO A 529 0.28 11.16 11.76
N ALA A 530 1.18 10.61 10.94
CA ALA A 530 2.52 10.18 11.32
C ALA A 530 3.45 11.38 11.52
N THR A 531 4.12 11.42 12.67
CA THR A 531 5.09 12.47 13.04
C THR A 531 6.28 11.94 13.79
N ILE A 532 7.43 12.60 13.66
CA ILE A 532 8.61 12.30 14.48
C ILE A 532 8.51 13.03 15.82
N GLN A 533 8.52 12.29 16.92
CA GLN A 533 8.54 12.86 18.27
C GLN A 533 9.96 13.27 18.65
N ALA A 534 10.24 14.58 18.67
CA ALA A 534 11.57 15.12 18.90
C ALA A 534 12.09 14.83 20.31
N VAL A 535 11.22 14.83 21.33
CA VAL A 535 11.61 14.55 22.74
C VAL A 535 12.16 13.14 22.96
N ARG A 536 11.88 12.21 22.05
CA ARG A 536 12.31 10.80 22.09
C ARG A 536 13.16 10.41 20.88
N THR A 537 13.57 11.39 20.06
CA THR A 537 14.44 11.20 18.91
C THR A 537 15.75 11.96 19.13
N GLY A 538 16.88 11.28 19.15
CA GLY A 538 18.17 11.90 19.44
C GLY A 538 19.18 10.90 19.95
N THR A 539 20.21 11.40 20.65
CA THR A 539 21.31 10.58 21.14
C THR A 539 21.64 10.89 22.60
N SER A 540 22.09 9.90 23.37
CA SER A 540 22.48 10.06 24.78
C SER A 540 23.76 9.27 25.13
N GLY A 541 24.45 9.62 26.23
CA GLY A 541 25.66 8.92 26.69
C GLY A 541 26.84 9.83 27.03
N ALA A 542 27.78 9.33 27.84
CA ALA A 542 29.00 10.06 28.23
C ALA A 542 30.08 9.83 27.17
N LEU A 543 30.43 10.87 26.39
CA LEU A 543 31.30 10.82 25.19
C LEU A 543 30.59 10.32 23.92
N ASN A 544 29.45 10.96 23.62
CA ASN A 544 28.60 10.60 22.50
C ASN A 544 28.98 11.34 21.20
N LEU A 545 29.40 10.58 20.18
CA LEU A 545 29.57 11.03 18.79
C LEU A 545 28.48 10.44 17.86
N SER A 546 27.44 9.84 18.44
CA SER A 546 26.31 9.29 17.71
C SER A 546 25.47 10.38 17.07
N SER A 547 24.78 10.05 15.98
CA SER A 547 23.90 10.96 15.27
C SER A 547 22.60 10.27 14.85
N VAL A 548 21.54 11.07 14.78
CA VAL A 548 20.29 10.73 14.09
C VAL A 548 20.05 11.86 13.08
N THR A 549 20.03 11.53 11.79
CA THR A 549 19.88 12.51 10.70
C THR A 549 18.72 12.14 9.80
N ASN A 550 18.07 13.13 9.21
CA ASN A 550 16.93 12.96 8.30
C ASN A 550 15.76 12.17 8.91
N ALA A 551 15.54 12.27 10.23
CA ALA A 551 14.48 11.54 10.91
C ALA A 551 13.08 11.75 10.30
N ALA A 552 12.80 12.95 9.76
CA ALA A 552 11.55 13.26 9.06
C ALA A 552 11.24 12.35 7.86
N ASN A 553 12.26 11.75 7.25
CA ASN A 553 12.10 10.83 6.13
C ASN A 553 11.31 9.56 6.52
N VAL A 554 11.34 9.16 7.79
CA VAL A 554 10.69 7.92 8.24
C VAL A 554 9.16 7.94 8.07
N VAL A 555 8.59 9.14 8.08
CA VAL A 555 7.14 9.36 8.04
C VAL A 555 6.68 9.98 6.72
N ASN A 556 7.58 10.23 5.77
CA ASN A 556 7.20 10.80 4.48
C ASN A 556 6.53 9.74 3.57
N SER A 557 5.92 10.17 2.48
CA SER A 557 5.23 9.26 1.56
C SER A 557 6.16 8.40 0.69
N ASP A 558 7.45 8.71 0.62
CA ASP A 558 8.44 7.94 -0.15
C ASP A 558 9.02 6.82 0.72
N THR A 559 8.56 5.60 0.54
CA THR A 559 9.00 4.43 1.32
C THR A 559 10.43 3.95 1.00
N SER A 560 11.13 4.65 0.09
CA SER A 560 12.54 4.46 -0.21
C SER A 560 13.46 5.47 0.48
N ASP A 561 12.91 6.57 1.01
CA ASP A 561 13.64 7.51 1.84
C ASP A 561 13.89 6.93 3.23
N PHE A 562 14.95 7.41 3.88
CA PHE A 562 15.35 6.90 5.19
C PHE A 562 15.99 7.97 6.07
N ALA A 563 15.88 7.74 7.38
CA ALA A 563 16.74 8.35 8.39
C ALA A 563 18.01 7.53 8.57
N THR A 564 19.10 8.19 8.94
CA THR A 564 20.35 7.51 9.30
C THR A 564 20.59 7.63 10.80
N MET A 565 20.88 6.51 11.45
CA MET A 565 21.33 6.43 12.83
C MET A 565 22.75 5.85 12.86
N SER A 566 23.67 6.56 13.50
CA SER A 566 25.04 6.11 13.75
C SER A 566 25.30 6.16 15.24
N ILE A 567 25.87 5.10 15.82
CA ILE A 567 26.20 5.06 17.24
C ILE A 567 27.70 4.95 17.44
N THR A 568 28.31 6.04 17.86
CA THR A 568 29.74 6.12 18.14
C THR A 568 29.94 6.67 19.54
N GLY A 569 30.47 5.86 20.45
CA GLY A 569 30.76 6.28 21.83
C GLY A 569 30.61 5.15 22.84
N LEU A 570 31.14 5.39 24.04
CA LEU A 570 31.02 4.46 25.16
C LEU A 570 29.70 4.71 25.88
N LEU A 571 28.89 3.66 26.11
CA LEU A 571 27.54 3.80 26.70
C LEU A 571 26.67 4.82 25.94
N ALA A 572 26.83 4.85 24.61
CA ALA A 572 26.06 5.71 23.75
C ALA A 572 24.75 5.02 23.33
N SER A 573 23.68 5.79 23.24
CA SER A 573 22.43 5.36 22.62
C SER A 573 21.96 6.38 21.58
N ALA A 574 21.20 5.88 20.63
CA ALA A 574 20.44 6.71 19.70
C ALA A 574 19.02 6.16 19.59
N SER A 575 18.04 7.05 19.46
CA SER A 575 16.63 6.68 19.32
C SER A 575 15.91 7.52 18.27
N LEU A 576 14.87 6.94 17.67
CA LEU A 576 13.93 7.60 16.77
C LEU A 576 12.52 7.16 17.12
N SER A 577 11.58 8.11 17.22
CA SER A 577 10.21 7.82 17.63
C SER A 577 9.18 8.38 16.67
N VAL A 578 8.21 7.55 16.27
CA VAL A 578 7.11 7.89 15.36
C VAL A 578 5.79 7.82 16.13
N SER A 579 5.01 8.91 16.10
CA SER A 579 3.67 8.98 16.69
C SER A 579 2.59 9.17 15.63
N THR A 580 1.43 8.56 15.86
CA THR A 580 0.20 8.73 15.08
C THR A 580 -0.82 9.65 15.77
N GLY A 581 -0.35 10.55 16.63
CA GLY A 581 -1.22 11.52 17.32
C GLY A 581 -2.35 10.84 18.08
N ASN A 582 -3.60 11.15 17.72
CA ASN A 582 -4.79 10.59 18.37
C ASN A 582 -5.18 9.19 17.85
N GLN A 583 -4.62 8.72 16.74
CA GLN A 583 -4.90 7.39 16.23
C GLN A 583 -4.17 6.34 17.07
N GLN A 584 -4.94 5.44 17.67
CA GLN A 584 -4.43 4.34 18.50
C GLN A 584 -4.58 3.02 17.74
N PHE A 585 -3.61 2.13 17.91
CA PHE A 585 -3.65 0.75 17.44
C PHE A 585 -3.85 -0.18 18.63
N ALA A 586 -4.71 -1.18 18.47
CA ALA A 586 -4.98 -2.16 19.52
C ALA A 586 -3.78 -3.09 19.74
N GLY A 587 -3.71 -3.72 20.92
CA GLY A 587 -2.81 -4.86 21.15
C GLY A 587 -3.14 -6.04 20.22
N GLY A 588 -2.17 -6.90 19.98
CA GLY A 588 -2.24 -8.03 19.05
C GLY A 588 -1.70 -7.71 17.65
N ASN A 589 -1.35 -6.45 17.36
CA ASN A 589 -0.67 -6.07 16.13
C ASN A 589 0.85 -6.24 16.28
N PHE A 590 1.51 -6.68 15.21
CA PHE A 590 2.96 -6.52 15.08
C PHE A 590 3.28 -5.05 14.81
N VAL A 591 4.31 -4.55 15.48
CA VAL A 591 4.82 -3.20 15.30
C VAL A 591 6.33 -3.21 15.26
N GLY A 592 6.90 -2.42 14.37
CA GLY A 592 8.33 -2.40 14.16
C GLY A 592 8.80 -1.29 13.24
N PHE A 593 10.05 -1.40 12.83
CA PHE A 593 10.67 -0.51 11.85
C PHE A 593 11.31 -1.33 10.74
N ASP A 594 11.16 -0.80 9.54
CA ASP A 594 11.89 -1.25 8.38
C ASP A 594 13.27 -0.60 8.38
N VAL A 595 14.33 -1.40 8.50
CA VAL A 595 15.70 -0.95 8.75
C VAL A 595 16.69 -1.63 7.81
N ALA A 596 17.81 -0.98 7.53
CA ALA A 596 18.94 -1.59 6.86
C ALA A 596 20.28 -1.20 7.48
N ASN A 597 21.28 -2.09 7.51
CA ASN A 597 22.62 -1.74 7.98
C ASN A 597 23.65 -1.83 6.86
N THR A 598 24.58 -0.87 6.86
CA THR A 598 25.58 -0.72 5.79
C THR A 598 26.80 -1.63 5.93
N ASN A 599 27.08 -2.20 7.11
CA ASN A 599 28.36 -2.86 7.43
C ASN A 599 28.26 -4.28 8.00
N LEU A 600 27.09 -4.94 8.05
CA LEU A 600 26.95 -6.19 8.82
C LEU A 600 26.10 -7.26 8.15
N LEU A 601 26.65 -8.49 8.13
CA LEU A 601 25.97 -9.76 7.84
C LEU A 601 25.13 -10.17 9.07
N ASP A 602 23.88 -9.74 9.06
CA ASP A 602 22.65 -10.31 9.65
C ASP A 602 22.49 -10.64 11.14
N VAL A 603 23.54 -10.89 11.94
CA VAL A 603 23.34 -11.35 13.33
C VAL A 603 23.62 -10.28 14.40
N ASP A 604 24.57 -9.37 14.17
CA ASP A 604 24.82 -8.30 15.15
C ASP A 604 23.84 -7.11 15.01
N LEU A 605 22.98 -7.06 13.98
CA LEU A 605 22.01 -5.96 13.78
C LEU A 605 21.08 -5.73 14.98
N LEU A 606 20.77 -6.80 15.72
CA LEU A 606 19.90 -6.72 16.89
C LEU A 606 20.63 -6.32 18.17
N GLY A 607 21.96 -6.38 18.22
CA GLY A 607 22.71 -6.11 19.45
C GLY A 607 22.34 -4.76 20.06
N GLY A 608 21.77 -4.75 21.27
CA GLY A 608 21.40 -3.49 21.94
C GLY A 608 20.23 -2.72 21.33
N THR A 609 19.50 -3.30 20.36
CA THR A 609 18.25 -2.76 19.81
C THR A 609 17.07 -3.02 20.75
N VAL A 610 16.26 -1.99 20.96
CA VAL A 610 15.04 -2.03 21.78
C VAL A 610 13.93 -1.30 21.03
N ILE A 611 12.75 -1.92 20.92
CA ILE A 611 11.54 -1.26 20.40
C ILE A 611 10.59 -1.04 21.57
N LYS A 612 10.16 0.21 21.73
CA LYS A 612 9.27 0.66 22.82
C LYS A 612 7.97 1.20 22.22
N THR A 613 6.85 0.89 22.84
CA THR A 613 5.55 1.46 22.47
C THR A 613 5.04 2.38 23.57
N TYR A 614 4.38 3.46 23.18
CA TYR A 614 3.85 4.47 24.08
C TYR A 614 2.36 4.70 23.81
N MET A 615 1.63 5.05 24.87
CA MET A 615 0.27 5.55 24.81
C MET A 615 0.25 6.96 25.40
N ASN A 616 -0.07 7.96 24.57
CA ASN A 616 -0.11 9.38 24.96
C ASN A 616 1.20 9.83 25.65
N GLY A 617 2.34 9.40 25.09
CA GLY A 617 3.68 9.71 25.61
C GLY A 617 4.13 8.90 26.83
N VAL A 618 3.29 8.01 27.38
CA VAL A 618 3.64 7.10 28.49
C VAL A 618 4.04 5.74 27.93
N LEU A 619 5.20 5.22 28.36
CA LEU A 619 5.69 3.89 27.96
C LEU A 619 4.70 2.80 28.41
N VAL A 620 4.27 1.94 27.48
CA VAL A 620 3.34 0.84 27.78
C VAL A 620 3.99 -0.54 27.63
N GLU A 621 4.81 -0.75 26.59
CA GLU A 621 5.55 -2.01 26.40
C GLU A 621 6.94 -1.76 25.80
N GLN A 622 7.83 -2.75 25.93
CA GLN A 622 9.13 -2.76 25.28
C GLN A 622 9.58 -4.18 24.96
N SER A 623 10.28 -4.36 23.85
CA SER A 623 10.94 -5.60 23.44
C SER A 623 12.41 -5.33 23.14
N ASN A 624 13.29 -6.26 23.52
CA ASN A 624 14.73 -6.16 23.32
C ASN A 624 15.21 -7.17 22.28
N SER A 625 16.48 -7.09 21.90
CA SER A 625 17.17 -7.97 20.95
C SER A 625 16.80 -9.46 21.03
N ASN A 626 16.57 -10.01 22.23
CA ASN A 626 16.29 -11.44 22.41
C ASN A 626 14.82 -11.81 22.14
N THR A 627 13.92 -10.82 22.08
CA THR A 627 12.47 -10.98 21.93
C THR A 627 11.92 -10.26 20.71
N LEU A 628 12.77 -9.58 19.94
CA LEU A 628 12.41 -8.97 18.67
C LEU A 628 12.25 -10.06 17.62
N LEU A 629 11.12 -10.00 16.92
CA LEU A 629 10.86 -10.79 15.73
C LEU A 629 11.50 -10.07 14.54
N LEU A 630 12.15 -10.85 13.70
CA LEU A 630 12.70 -10.40 12.43
C LEU A 630 11.81 -10.93 11.31
N ASP A 631 11.15 -10.03 10.58
CA ASP A 631 10.71 -10.36 9.22
C ASP A 631 11.91 -10.17 8.29
N VAL A 632 12.74 -11.22 8.21
CA VAL A 632 14.06 -11.19 7.54
C VAL A 632 13.91 -11.28 6.02
N ASN A 633 13.86 -10.13 5.34
CA ASN A 633 14.18 -10.04 3.89
C ASN A 633 15.70 -10.09 3.59
N ILE A 634 16.48 -10.42 4.62
CA ILE A 634 17.82 -9.93 4.87
C ILE A 634 18.90 -10.63 4.01
N LEU A 635 18.55 -11.74 3.37
CA LEU A 635 19.51 -12.59 2.66
C LEU A 635 19.37 -12.54 1.13
N SER A 636 18.53 -11.63 0.63
CA SER A 636 18.24 -11.43 -0.82
C SER A 636 19.22 -10.48 -1.52
N GLY A 637 20.32 -10.10 -0.86
CA GLY A 637 21.21 -9.05 -1.33
C GLY A 637 20.68 -7.62 -1.10
N SER A 638 19.49 -7.49 -0.48
CA SER A 638 19.00 -6.24 0.09
C SER A 638 19.28 -6.22 1.59
N PRO A 639 20.03 -5.23 2.14
CA PRO A 639 20.36 -5.16 3.56
C PRO A 639 19.17 -4.77 4.46
N ARG A 640 17.93 -4.88 3.95
CA ARG A 640 16.70 -4.31 4.52
C ARG A 640 15.84 -5.39 5.19
N ALA A 641 15.37 -5.15 6.41
CA ALA A 641 14.51 -6.05 7.18
C ALA A 641 13.55 -5.28 8.08
N VAL A 642 12.40 -5.90 8.39
CA VAL A 642 11.46 -5.34 9.37
C VAL A 642 11.72 -5.98 10.73
N VAL A 643 12.07 -5.14 11.71
CA VAL A 643 12.36 -5.56 13.09
C VAL A 643 11.23 -5.07 13.99
N GLY A 644 10.61 -5.95 14.75
CA GLY A 644 9.43 -5.60 15.55
C GLY A 644 9.07 -6.62 16.61
N PHE A 645 7.91 -6.44 17.23
CA PHE A 645 7.30 -7.45 18.11
C PHE A 645 5.78 -7.34 18.09
N ILE A 646 5.11 -8.38 18.57
CA ILE A 646 3.64 -8.38 18.72
C ILE A 646 3.29 -7.72 20.05
N THR A 647 2.57 -6.61 19.97
CA THR A 647 2.10 -5.85 21.14
C THR A 647 1.00 -6.59 21.88
N THR A 648 0.87 -6.37 23.20
CA THR A 648 -0.25 -6.85 24.01
C THR A 648 -1.15 -5.72 24.51
N LEU A 649 -0.65 -4.48 24.50
CA LEU A 649 -1.33 -3.26 24.92
C LEU A 649 -1.51 -2.30 23.75
N PRO A 650 -2.55 -1.44 23.78
CA PRO A 650 -2.74 -0.43 22.74
C PRO A 650 -1.63 0.63 22.79
N PHE A 651 -1.32 1.24 21.64
CA PHE A 651 -0.28 2.26 21.49
C PHE A 651 -0.63 3.32 20.42
N ASN A 652 -0.02 4.49 20.49
CA ASN A 652 -0.07 5.54 19.44
C ASN A 652 1.30 6.13 19.10
N GLU A 653 2.37 5.51 19.61
CA GLU A 653 3.73 5.88 19.29
C GLU A 653 4.67 4.68 19.48
N VAL A 654 5.69 4.62 18.64
CA VAL A 654 6.69 3.54 18.62
C VAL A 654 8.07 4.17 18.49
N GLN A 655 8.99 3.74 19.35
CA GLN A 655 10.37 4.19 19.37
C GLN A 655 11.31 3.03 19.03
N TYR A 656 12.20 3.26 18.08
CA TYR A 656 13.37 2.44 17.80
C TYR A 656 14.56 3.00 18.57
N GLU A 657 15.22 2.18 19.40
CA GLU A 657 16.39 2.57 20.20
C GLU A 657 17.52 1.57 19.97
N MET A 658 18.74 2.06 19.87
CA MET A 658 19.95 1.24 19.80
C MET A 658 20.96 1.76 20.85
N SER A 659 21.77 0.86 21.42
CA SER A 659 22.75 1.19 22.46
C SER A 659 24.03 0.35 22.40
N THR A 660 25.18 0.90 22.80
CA THR A 660 26.45 0.16 22.89
C THR A 660 26.72 -0.39 24.30
N LEU A 661 27.07 -1.68 24.38
CA LEU A 661 27.35 -2.41 25.64
C LEU A 661 28.85 -2.67 25.87
N LEU A 662 29.72 -1.65 25.81
CA LEU A 662 31.16 -1.67 26.19
C LEU A 662 32.22 -1.83 25.07
N SER A 663 31.89 -1.76 23.78
CA SER A 663 32.89 -1.70 22.69
C SER A 663 32.76 -0.45 21.82
N ALA A 664 33.89 0.04 21.30
CA ALA A 664 33.93 1.14 20.35
C ALA A 664 33.40 0.66 18.98
N ASN A 665 32.22 1.15 18.62
CA ASN A 665 31.59 1.08 17.30
C ASN A 665 31.42 -0.33 16.68
N PRO A 666 30.49 -1.17 17.18
CA PRO A 666 30.10 -2.40 16.48
C PRO A 666 29.05 -2.18 15.37
N PHE A 667 28.35 -1.03 15.33
CA PHE A 667 27.25 -0.78 14.38
C PHE A 667 27.69 0.23 13.32
N GLY A 668 27.75 -0.19 12.04
CA GLY A 668 27.78 0.76 10.93
C GLY A 668 26.57 1.69 10.92
N GLU A 669 26.45 2.55 9.90
CA GLU A 669 25.25 3.35 9.72
C GLU A 669 24.03 2.45 9.52
N THR A 670 23.03 2.60 10.40
CA THR A 670 21.70 1.98 10.28
C THR A 670 20.76 2.98 9.62
N ARG A 671 20.13 2.56 8.53
CA ARG A 671 19.06 3.29 7.84
C ARG A 671 17.71 2.83 8.38
N ILE A 672 16.80 3.76 8.63
CA ILE A 672 15.42 3.49 9.06
C ILE A 672 14.50 4.09 8.02
N TYR A 673 13.66 3.26 7.39
CA TYR A 673 12.80 3.67 6.28
C TYR A 673 11.42 4.07 6.76
N ASN A 674 10.69 3.19 7.45
CA ASN A 674 9.34 3.48 7.91
C ASN A 674 9.02 2.74 9.22
N MET A 675 8.07 3.27 9.98
CA MET A 675 7.36 2.49 10.99
C MET A 675 6.38 1.56 10.30
N ILE A 676 6.37 0.28 10.67
CA ILE A 676 5.52 -0.76 10.11
C ILE A 676 4.53 -1.25 11.16
N ILE A 677 3.26 -1.35 10.79
CA ILE A 677 2.23 -2.04 11.56
C ILE A 677 1.65 -3.16 10.71
N LYS A 678 1.51 -4.36 11.29
CA LYS A 678 0.88 -5.52 10.65
C LYS A 678 -0.19 -6.10 11.56
N LYS A 679 -1.43 -6.12 11.07
CA LYS A 679 -2.56 -6.77 11.72
C LYS A 679 -2.60 -8.24 11.31
N PHE A 680 -2.55 -9.15 12.28
CA PHE A 680 -2.73 -10.57 12.00
C PHE A 680 -4.20 -10.94 11.97
N CYS A 681 -4.58 -11.70 10.95
CA CYS A 681 -5.93 -12.24 10.81
C CYS A 681 -5.84 -13.71 10.41
N GLU A 682 -6.84 -14.50 10.80
CA GLU A 682 -6.99 -15.83 10.21
C GLU A 682 -7.15 -15.71 8.70
N GLY A 683 -6.48 -16.61 7.99
CA GLY A 683 -6.71 -16.79 6.57
C GLY A 683 -7.93 -17.64 6.29
N ASP A 684 -8.18 -17.89 5.00
CA ASP A 684 -9.21 -18.83 4.58
C ASP A 684 -8.95 -20.23 5.15
N GLU A 685 -10.03 -20.96 5.40
CA GLU A 685 -9.93 -22.36 5.81
C GLU A 685 -9.33 -23.19 4.66
N LEU A 686 -8.39 -24.08 5.00
CA LEU A 686 -7.77 -24.98 4.02
C LEU A 686 -8.86 -25.85 3.34
N PRO A 687 -9.03 -25.78 2.01
CA PRO A 687 -9.96 -26.63 1.31
C PRO A 687 -9.57 -28.11 1.44
N CYS A 688 -10.58 -28.97 1.54
CA CYS A 688 -10.38 -30.40 1.67
C CYS A 688 -9.66 -30.99 0.46
N ASN A 689 -8.60 -31.75 0.71
CA ASN A 689 -7.83 -32.50 -0.30
C ASN A 689 -7.22 -31.62 -1.41
N VAL A 690 -7.08 -30.32 -1.18
CA VAL A 690 -6.44 -29.38 -2.10
C VAL A 690 -5.08 -28.96 -1.53
N SER A 691 -4.04 -29.03 -2.35
CA SER A 691 -2.74 -28.46 -2.04
C SER A 691 -2.83 -26.94 -2.05
N THR A 692 -2.68 -26.33 -0.88
CA THR A 692 -2.79 -24.88 -0.68
C THR A 692 -1.42 -24.30 -0.39
N LEU A 693 -1.03 -23.31 -1.18
CA LEU A 693 0.18 -22.52 -0.96
C LEU A 693 0.01 -21.61 0.25
N ILE A 694 0.96 -21.65 1.18
CA ILE A 694 0.91 -20.83 2.39
C ILE A 694 1.89 -19.68 2.29
N SER A 695 1.39 -18.47 2.48
CA SER A 695 2.19 -17.24 2.46
C SER A 695 1.90 -16.37 3.68
N LYS A 696 2.77 -15.39 3.92
CA LYS A 696 2.60 -14.38 4.97
C LYS A 696 1.38 -13.48 4.75
N THR A 697 0.84 -13.44 3.53
CA THR A 697 -0.35 -12.65 3.17
C THR A 697 -1.62 -13.49 3.25
N SER A 698 -1.54 -14.80 3.03
CA SER A 698 -2.70 -15.69 3.10
C SER A 698 -3.01 -16.19 4.52
N GLN A 699 -2.01 -16.27 5.40
CA GLN A 699 -2.16 -16.79 6.76
C GLN A 699 -1.33 -15.98 7.78
N PRO A 700 -1.68 -16.00 9.08
CA PRO A 700 -0.93 -15.31 10.14
C PRO A 700 0.31 -16.14 10.55
N ILE A 701 1.19 -16.41 9.58
CA ILE A 701 2.39 -17.22 9.73
C ILE A 701 3.64 -16.33 9.63
N THR A 702 4.67 -16.65 10.42
CA THR A 702 5.95 -15.95 10.42
C THR A 702 7.11 -16.94 10.46
N ILE A 703 8.31 -16.45 10.16
CA ILE A 703 9.55 -17.17 10.40
C ILE A 703 9.95 -16.89 11.84
N LYS A 704 9.99 -17.93 12.67
CA LYS A 704 10.28 -17.83 14.10
C LYS A 704 11.77 -17.83 14.37
N ASP A 705 12.50 -18.72 13.70
CA ASP A 705 13.93 -18.92 13.93
C ASP A 705 14.61 -19.57 12.72
N THR A 706 15.84 -19.13 12.41
CA THR A 706 16.75 -19.77 11.48
C THR A 706 18.10 -19.95 12.17
N ASN A 707 18.59 -21.18 12.21
CA ASN A 707 19.81 -21.49 12.96
C ASN A 707 20.68 -22.48 12.21
N VAL A 708 21.99 -22.24 12.20
CA VAL A 708 23.00 -23.20 11.77
C VAL A 708 23.90 -23.50 12.95
N THR A 709 23.89 -24.74 13.42
CA THR A 709 24.76 -25.22 14.50
C THR A 709 25.87 -26.10 13.95
N GLY A 710 26.97 -26.26 14.71
CA GLY A 710 28.16 -27.00 14.30
C GLY A 710 29.27 -26.11 13.73
N VAL A 711 30.36 -26.72 13.25
CA VAL A 711 31.46 -25.98 12.60
C VAL A 711 31.14 -25.90 11.12
N SER A 712 30.53 -24.80 10.65
CA SER A 712 30.17 -24.59 9.24
C SER A 712 30.74 -23.29 8.67
N LEU A 713 31.18 -23.36 7.41
CA LEU A 713 31.26 -22.20 6.52
C LEU A 713 29.98 -22.16 5.66
N GLY A 714 29.14 -21.14 5.82
CA GLY A 714 27.88 -20.99 5.11
C GLY A 714 26.70 -20.57 6.00
N GLY A 715 25.49 -20.60 5.45
CA GLY A 715 24.27 -20.11 6.11
C GLY A 715 22.99 -20.52 5.36
N ILE A 716 21.87 -20.03 5.87
CA ILE A 716 20.56 -20.12 5.22
C ILE A 716 20.29 -18.75 4.61
N ASN A 717 20.06 -18.69 3.31
CA ASN A 717 19.74 -17.48 2.56
C ASN A 717 18.28 -17.48 2.09
N ASN A 718 17.71 -16.31 1.82
CA ASN A 718 16.39 -16.12 1.22
C ASN A 718 15.23 -16.86 1.92
N VAL A 719 15.27 -16.98 3.26
CA VAL A 719 14.26 -17.76 4.01
C VAL A 719 12.82 -17.26 3.80
N ASN A 720 12.64 -15.96 3.51
CA ASN A 720 11.34 -15.36 3.21
C ASN A 720 10.65 -15.95 1.97
N ASN A 721 11.40 -16.49 1.02
CA ASN A 721 10.88 -17.14 -0.19
C ASN A 721 10.12 -18.45 0.09
N ILE A 722 10.07 -18.92 1.35
CA ILE A 722 9.25 -20.07 1.75
C ILE A 722 7.77 -19.66 1.95
N LEU A 723 7.53 -18.36 2.18
CA LEU A 723 6.22 -17.80 2.54
C LEU A 723 5.87 -16.57 1.69
N ASP A 724 6.50 -16.38 0.52
CA ASP A 724 6.22 -15.25 -0.38
C ASP A 724 5.05 -15.54 -1.33
N GLY A 725 4.69 -16.82 -1.50
CA GLY A 725 3.62 -17.27 -2.37
C GLY A 725 4.04 -17.39 -3.84
N ASP A 726 5.33 -17.48 -4.16
CA ASP A 726 5.86 -17.76 -5.49
C ASP A 726 6.59 -19.12 -5.54
N GLU A 727 5.96 -20.12 -6.17
CA GLU A 727 6.46 -21.50 -6.21
C GLU A 727 7.82 -21.71 -6.91
N ASN A 728 8.38 -20.63 -7.48
CA ASN A 728 9.66 -20.61 -8.19
C ASN A 728 10.80 -20.00 -7.36
N THR A 729 10.49 -19.26 -6.30
CA THR A 729 11.49 -18.73 -5.38
C THR A 729 11.82 -19.77 -4.31
N TYR A 730 12.98 -19.64 -3.69
CA TYR A 730 13.44 -20.60 -2.70
C TYR A 730 14.36 -19.96 -1.68
N ALA A 731 14.34 -20.53 -0.47
CA ALA A 731 15.41 -20.40 0.49
C ALA A 731 16.57 -21.32 0.10
N GLU A 732 17.80 -20.85 0.28
CA GLU A 732 19.00 -21.62 -0.06
C GLU A 732 19.79 -21.94 1.20
N ILE A 733 19.95 -23.22 1.51
CA ILE A 733 20.81 -23.71 2.57
C ILE A 733 22.15 -24.08 1.93
N ASN A 734 23.18 -23.27 2.20
CA ASN A 734 24.53 -23.50 1.72
C ASN A 734 25.46 -23.76 2.89
N ILE A 735 25.95 -25.00 3.01
CA ILE A 735 26.92 -25.42 4.02
C ILE A 735 28.08 -26.08 3.27
N THR A 736 29.14 -25.31 3.00
CA THR A 736 30.18 -25.66 2.02
C THR A 736 31.32 -26.51 2.61
N ALA A 737 31.58 -26.39 3.90
CA ALA A 737 32.55 -27.23 4.62
C ALA A 737 32.12 -27.34 6.09
N SER A 738 31.66 -28.52 6.49
CA SER A 738 31.18 -28.75 7.86
C SER A 738 31.52 -30.13 8.43
N VAL A 739 31.69 -30.15 9.75
CA VAL A 739 31.67 -31.35 10.60
C VAL A 739 30.40 -31.29 11.45
N LEU A 740 29.42 -32.18 11.18
CA LEU A 740 28.19 -32.34 11.97
C LEU A 740 27.33 -31.07 12.10
N SER A 741 27.15 -30.31 11.00
CA SER A 741 26.25 -29.16 11.05
C SER A 741 24.80 -29.51 10.86
N THR A 742 23.95 -28.73 11.53
CA THR A 742 22.51 -28.78 11.40
C THR A 742 21.99 -27.39 11.05
N ALA A 743 21.29 -27.27 9.92
CA ALA A 743 20.49 -26.09 9.58
C ALA A 743 19.03 -26.32 9.98
N THR A 744 18.42 -25.36 10.65
CA THR A 744 17.02 -25.38 11.10
C THR A 744 16.31 -24.14 10.62
N ILE A 745 15.11 -24.32 10.06
CA ILE A 745 14.17 -23.25 9.72
C ILE A 745 12.87 -23.55 10.46
N SER A 746 12.39 -22.61 11.28
CA SER A 746 11.16 -22.74 12.06
C SER A 746 10.12 -21.73 11.61
N LEU A 747 8.93 -22.21 11.24
CA LEU A 747 7.78 -21.40 10.82
C LEU A 747 6.69 -21.50 11.89
N GLU A 748 6.11 -20.38 12.31
CA GLU A 748 5.10 -20.34 13.38
C GLU A 748 3.83 -19.62 12.92
N LYS A 749 2.68 -20.28 13.10
CA LYS A 749 1.36 -19.67 12.97
C LYS A 749 0.96 -19.03 14.31
N LEU A 750 0.67 -17.74 14.28
CA LEU A 750 0.55 -16.89 15.46
C LEU A 750 -0.82 -16.90 16.13
N LEU A 751 -1.87 -17.24 15.37
CA LEU A 751 -3.24 -17.28 15.86
C LEU A 751 -3.67 -18.74 16.15
N THR A 752 -4.64 -19.26 15.39
CA THR A 752 -5.18 -20.60 15.61
C THR A 752 -4.26 -21.67 15.02
N PRO A 753 -3.84 -22.69 15.81
CA PRO A 753 -3.07 -23.82 15.29
C PRO A 753 -3.74 -24.50 14.09
N TYR A 754 -2.95 -25.04 13.17
CA TYR A 754 -3.46 -25.91 12.13
C TYR A 754 -4.02 -27.20 12.76
N PRO A 755 -5.14 -27.75 12.23
CA PRO A 755 -5.74 -28.94 12.78
C PRO A 755 -4.88 -30.19 12.50
N ALA A 756 -5.15 -31.27 13.25
CA ALA A 756 -4.65 -32.61 12.93
C ALA A 756 -5.09 -33.04 11.52
N ASN A 757 -4.44 -34.07 10.96
CA ASN A 757 -4.66 -34.54 9.59
C ASN A 757 -4.38 -33.48 8.50
N THR A 758 -3.57 -32.47 8.83
CA THR A 758 -3.01 -31.56 7.82
C THR A 758 -1.67 -32.13 7.36
N TYR A 759 -1.53 -32.38 6.05
CA TYR A 759 -0.26 -32.78 5.46
C TYR A 759 0.59 -31.55 5.20
N VAL A 760 1.75 -31.49 5.85
CA VAL A 760 2.73 -30.42 5.71
C VAL A 760 3.77 -30.84 4.70
N SER A 761 4.06 -30.01 3.70
CA SER A 761 5.04 -30.36 2.67
C SER A 761 5.86 -29.18 2.17
N PHE A 762 7.07 -29.48 1.70
CA PHE A 762 8.00 -28.56 1.07
C PHE A 762 8.57 -29.20 -0.19
N ASP A 763 8.75 -28.41 -1.24
CA ASP A 763 9.59 -28.86 -2.35
C ASP A 763 11.06 -28.57 -2.03
N VAL A 764 11.91 -29.57 -2.21
CA VAL A 764 13.35 -29.52 -1.94
C VAL A 764 14.10 -29.86 -3.21
N GLU A 765 14.99 -28.97 -3.65
CA GLU A 765 15.87 -29.19 -4.79
C GLU A 765 17.33 -29.22 -4.33
N ILE A 766 18.10 -30.16 -4.89
CA ILE A 766 19.50 -30.36 -4.49
C ILE A 766 20.35 -30.43 -5.74
N ASN A 767 21.46 -29.69 -5.73
CA ASN A 767 22.43 -29.67 -6.81
C ASN A 767 23.63 -30.56 -6.47
N ASN A 768 23.97 -31.52 -7.34
CA ASN A 768 25.24 -32.25 -7.31
C ASN A 768 25.40 -33.25 -6.15
N LEU A 769 24.86 -34.46 -6.34
CA LEU A 769 25.17 -35.61 -5.49
C LEU A 769 26.44 -36.30 -6.00
N ALA A 770 27.60 -35.98 -5.43
CA ALA A 770 28.74 -36.91 -5.49
C ALA A 770 28.32 -38.20 -4.79
N GLN A 771 28.77 -39.39 -5.22
CA GLN A 771 28.42 -40.65 -4.53
C GLN A 771 28.93 -40.63 -3.09
N ILE A 772 28.02 -40.41 -2.13
CA ILE A 772 28.35 -40.28 -0.72
C ILE A 772 28.06 -41.59 0.00
N SER A 773 29.01 -42.07 0.78
CA SER A 773 28.85 -43.23 1.66
C SER A 773 27.97 -42.97 2.90
N VAL A 774 27.70 -41.69 3.23
CA VAL A 774 26.83 -41.28 4.34
C VAL A 774 25.86 -40.21 3.85
N LEU A 775 24.56 -40.49 3.90
CA LEU A 775 23.52 -39.58 3.43
C LEU A 775 23.20 -38.53 4.51
N PRO A 776 22.97 -37.26 4.10
CA PRO A 776 22.39 -36.29 5.01
C PRO A 776 20.93 -36.62 5.31
N LYS A 777 20.47 -36.08 6.44
CA LYS A 777 19.15 -36.37 6.98
C LYS A 777 18.30 -35.11 6.97
N PHE A 778 17.13 -35.23 6.36
CA PHE A 778 16.09 -34.21 6.36
C PHE A 778 15.04 -34.60 7.39
N SER A 779 14.52 -33.64 8.14
CA SER A 779 13.42 -33.87 9.09
C SER A 779 12.38 -32.76 9.03
N ILE A 780 11.11 -33.15 9.16
CA ILE A 780 9.99 -32.24 9.43
C ILE A 780 9.50 -32.54 10.84
N VAL A 781 9.48 -31.53 11.70
CA VAL A 781 9.02 -31.62 13.10
C VAL A 781 7.86 -30.66 13.28
N LEU A 782 6.77 -31.14 13.83
CA LEU A 782 5.59 -30.34 14.13
C LEU A 782 5.51 -30.11 15.64
N LEU A 783 5.31 -28.86 16.05
CA LEU A 783 5.16 -28.49 17.45
C LEU A 783 3.85 -27.75 17.68
N ASN A 784 3.29 -27.93 18.86
CA ASN A 784 2.15 -27.18 19.37
C ASN A 784 2.57 -26.46 20.65
N ASN A 785 2.65 -25.13 20.61
CA ASN A 785 3.13 -24.29 21.71
C ASN A 785 4.50 -24.74 22.25
N GLY A 786 5.42 -25.04 21.35
CA GLY A 786 6.78 -25.49 21.67
C GLY A 786 6.92 -26.97 22.07
N VAL A 787 5.83 -27.74 22.11
CA VAL A 787 5.86 -29.20 22.40
C VAL A 787 5.81 -29.98 21.09
N GLU A 788 6.76 -30.91 20.87
CA GLU A 788 6.76 -31.79 19.69
C GLU A 788 5.52 -32.70 19.70
N VAL A 789 4.72 -32.61 18.64
CA VAL A 789 3.53 -33.44 18.43
C VAL A 789 3.73 -34.49 17.33
N GLY A 790 4.75 -34.34 16.48
CA GLY A 790 5.09 -35.32 15.46
C GLY A 790 6.40 -35.01 14.75
N ARG A 791 7.01 -36.06 14.18
CA ARG A 791 8.28 -35.99 13.45
C ARG A 791 8.36 -37.05 12.37
N THR A 792 8.93 -36.68 11.24
CA THR A 792 9.45 -37.61 10.23
C THR A 792 10.89 -37.24 9.86
N SER A 793 11.66 -38.24 9.45
CA SER A 793 13.07 -38.06 9.06
C SER A 793 13.52 -39.09 8.02
N GLY A 794 14.43 -38.70 7.13
CA GLY A 794 15.10 -39.63 6.22
C GLY A 794 16.02 -38.92 5.21
N GLY A 795 16.72 -39.72 4.39
CA GLY A 795 17.65 -39.24 3.37
C GLY A 795 17.73 -40.13 2.12
N ASN A 796 16.91 -41.19 2.04
CA ASN A 796 17.00 -42.18 0.97
C ASN A 796 16.60 -41.62 -0.41
N PHE A 797 15.73 -40.60 -0.45
CA PHE A 797 15.31 -39.93 -1.69
C PHE A 797 16.47 -39.24 -2.44
N LEU A 798 17.62 -39.06 -1.80
CA LEU A 798 18.85 -38.53 -2.38
C LEU A 798 19.62 -39.56 -3.20
N LEU A 799 19.34 -40.84 -3.03
CA LEU A 799 20.03 -41.89 -3.78
C LEU A 799 19.47 -41.94 -5.20
N GLY A 800 20.36 -42.14 -6.20
CA GLY A 800 19.96 -42.36 -7.59
C GLY A 800 19.82 -41.12 -8.47
N VAL A 801 20.22 -39.95 -7.98
CA VAL A 801 20.33 -38.76 -8.83
C VAL A 801 21.61 -38.85 -9.67
N THR A 802 21.50 -38.61 -10.97
CA THR A 802 22.65 -38.54 -11.87
C THR A 802 23.53 -37.33 -11.51
N VAL A 803 24.85 -37.53 -11.44
CA VAL A 803 25.80 -36.43 -11.21
C VAL A 803 25.59 -35.34 -12.26
N GLY A 804 25.33 -34.11 -11.82
CA GLY A 804 25.13 -32.95 -12.69
C GLY A 804 23.67 -32.61 -13.04
N THR A 805 22.68 -33.38 -12.59
CA THR A 805 21.25 -33.01 -12.73
C THR A 805 20.68 -32.51 -11.41
N SER A 806 19.93 -31.40 -11.46
CA SER A 806 19.13 -30.92 -10.33
C SER A 806 17.86 -31.77 -10.19
N VAL A 807 17.50 -32.14 -8.97
CA VAL A 807 16.30 -32.94 -8.67
C VAL A 807 15.48 -32.24 -7.59
N ARG A 808 14.22 -31.93 -7.93
CA ARG A 808 13.22 -31.34 -7.03
C ARG A 808 12.26 -32.43 -6.56
N LYS A 809 12.07 -32.56 -5.25
CA LYS A 809 11.23 -33.57 -4.58
C LYS A 809 10.34 -32.93 -3.52
N THR A 810 9.12 -33.43 -3.36
CA THR A 810 8.19 -32.94 -2.33
C THR A 810 8.33 -33.79 -1.06
N LEU A 811 8.94 -33.22 -0.02
CA LEU A 811 9.02 -33.86 1.29
C LEU A 811 7.82 -33.45 2.13
N GLY A 812 7.15 -34.39 2.77
CA GLY A 812 6.01 -34.05 3.63
C GLY A 812 5.71 -35.02 4.75
N TYR A 813 4.77 -34.61 5.60
CA TYR A 813 4.39 -35.31 6.83
C TYR A 813 2.94 -35.03 7.19
N LEU A 814 2.17 -36.09 7.47
CA LEU A 814 0.80 -35.97 7.96
C LEU A 814 0.80 -35.67 9.45
N ALA A 815 0.22 -34.54 9.85
CA ALA A 815 0.18 -34.12 11.24
C ALA A 815 -0.70 -35.04 12.11
N PRO A 816 -0.16 -35.69 13.15
CA PRO A 816 -0.93 -36.58 14.03
C PRO A 816 -1.80 -35.83 15.05
N ALA A 817 -1.54 -34.54 15.27
CA ALA A 817 -2.28 -33.66 16.18
C ALA A 817 -2.25 -32.22 15.64
N ALA A 818 -3.03 -31.32 16.25
CA ALA A 818 -2.96 -29.89 15.94
C ALA A 818 -1.57 -29.32 16.28
N PHE A 819 -1.08 -28.39 15.46
CA PHE A 819 0.27 -27.81 15.55
C PHE A 819 0.24 -26.34 15.12
N ASN A 820 1.13 -25.52 15.70
CA ASN A 820 1.30 -24.13 15.31
C ASN A 820 2.74 -23.80 14.86
N GLU A 821 3.67 -24.75 14.94
CA GLU A 821 5.04 -24.55 14.52
C GLU A 821 5.53 -25.73 13.66
N ILE A 822 6.22 -25.42 12.57
CA ILE A 822 6.81 -26.37 11.62
C ILE A 822 8.32 -26.13 11.60
N LYS A 823 9.12 -27.14 11.95
CA LYS A 823 10.58 -27.09 11.80
C LYS A 823 11.03 -27.97 10.65
N PHE A 824 11.74 -27.37 9.71
CA PHE A 824 12.53 -28.08 8.72
C PHE A 824 13.98 -28.16 9.20
N ILE A 825 14.53 -29.37 9.26
CA ILE A 825 15.88 -29.63 9.77
C ILE A 825 16.68 -30.38 8.71
N TYR A 826 17.86 -29.85 8.38
CA TYR A 826 18.84 -30.47 7.51
C TYR A 826 20.13 -30.77 8.28
N GLU A 827 20.47 -32.05 8.41
CA GLU A 827 21.65 -32.54 9.15
C GLU A 827 22.71 -33.08 8.17
N GLN A 828 23.89 -32.48 8.17
CA GLN A 828 25.02 -32.92 7.34
C GLN A 828 25.99 -33.83 8.12
N PRO A 829 26.32 -35.02 7.59
CA PRO A 829 27.35 -35.88 8.16
C PRO A 829 28.75 -35.34 7.88
N ILE A 830 29.75 -35.85 8.60
CA ILE A 830 31.15 -35.40 8.52
C ILE A 830 31.71 -35.58 7.10
N GLY A 831 32.26 -34.51 6.53
CA GLY A 831 33.04 -34.57 5.28
C GLY A 831 32.21 -34.64 4.00
N VAL A 832 30.92 -34.31 4.09
CA VAL A 832 29.96 -34.39 2.99
C VAL A 832 29.34 -33.01 2.76
N SER A 833 29.46 -32.46 1.55
CA SER A 833 28.68 -31.29 1.14
C SER A 833 27.80 -31.69 -0.05
N LEU A 834 26.48 -31.48 0.09
CA LEU A 834 25.53 -31.58 -1.02
C LEU A 834 25.52 -30.32 -1.92
N GLY A 835 26.48 -29.42 -1.75
CA GLY A 835 26.35 -28.07 -2.32
C GLY A 835 25.12 -27.35 -1.76
N ASN A 836 24.45 -26.59 -2.63
CA ASN A 836 23.32 -25.76 -2.25
C ASN A 836 22.02 -26.59 -2.25
N VAL A 837 21.34 -26.63 -1.10
CA VAL A 837 19.99 -27.17 -0.96
C VAL A 837 19.00 -26.02 -1.09
N LYS A 838 18.04 -26.13 -1.99
CA LYS A 838 16.97 -25.14 -2.16
C LYS A 838 15.69 -25.68 -1.53
N LEU A 839 15.07 -24.88 -0.69
CA LEU A 839 13.80 -25.15 -0.04
C LEU A 839 12.78 -24.12 -0.56
N PHE A 840 11.78 -24.58 -1.29
CA PHE A 840 10.72 -23.74 -1.86
C PHE A 840 9.57 -23.57 -0.84
N ASP A 841 8.45 -23.03 -1.32
CA ASP A 841 7.27 -22.72 -0.52
C ASP A 841 6.72 -23.87 0.34
N LEU A 842 6.08 -23.45 1.45
CA LEU A 842 5.25 -24.30 2.29
C LEU A 842 3.90 -24.58 1.61
N LYS A 843 3.57 -25.86 1.47
CA LYS A 843 2.26 -26.33 0.98
C LYS A 843 1.57 -27.18 2.03
N LEU A 844 0.27 -26.91 2.26
CA LEU A 844 -0.57 -27.66 3.17
C LEU A 844 -1.75 -28.31 2.45
N ILE A 845 -2.07 -29.55 2.81
CA ILE A 845 -3.31 -30.23 2.41
C ILE A 845 -4.09 -30.58 3.65
N LYS A 846 -5.33 -30.08 3.79
CA LYS A 846 -6.26 -30.58 4.81
C LYS A 846 -6.83 -31.90 4.31
N ALA A 847 -6.35 -33.00 4.87
CA ALA A 847 -6.76 -34.33 4.44
C ALA A 847 -8.16 -34.64 5.01
N CYS A 848 -9.15 -34.69 4.12
CA CYS A 848 -10.55 -34.95 4.45
C CYS A 848 -10.97 -36.31 3.90
N GLN A 849 -11.70 -37.06 4.73
CA GLN A 849 -12.23 -38.37 4.37
C GLN A 849 -13.00 -38.31 3.04
N ASN A 850 -12.59 -39.13 2.08
CA ASN A 850 -13.40 -39.44 0.91
C ASN A 850 -13.86 -40.90 1.02
N PRO A 851 -15.13 -41.17 1.36
CA PRO A 851 -15.63 -42.54 1.53
C PRO A 851 -15.34 -43.43 0.32
N ILE A 852 -14.94 -44.67 0.57
CA ILE A 852 -14.63 -45.64 -0.48
C ILE A 852 -15.92 -46.35 -0.89
N ASP A 853 -16.23 -46.33 -2.19
CA ASP A 853 -17.27 -47.20 -2.74
C ASP A 853 -16.72 -48.64 -2.82
N CYS A 854 -17.16 -49.48 -1.88
CA CYS A 854 -16.81 -50.89 -1.79
C CYS A 854 -17.60 -51.77 -2.78
N SER A 855 -18.33 -51.19 -3.73
CA SER A 855 -19.07 -51.92 -4.76
C SER A 855 -18.45 -51.83 -6.16
N ASP A 856 -17.44 -50.96 -6.33
CA ASP A 856 -16.68 -50.82 -7.58
C ASP A 856 -15.35 -51.59 -7.49
N SER A 857 -15.06 -52.39 -8.51
CA SER A 857 -13.84 -53.21 -8.62
C SER A 857 -12.72 -52.51 -9.40
N ASP A 858 -12.96 -51.30 -9.91
CA ASP A 858 -12.04 -50.63 -10.84
C ASP A 858 -11.08 -49.59 -10.21
N VAL A 859 -10.04 -49.28 -11.00
CA VAL A 859 -8.86 -48.46 -10.70
C VAL A 859 -9.23 -47.24 -9.85
N ILE A 860 -8.59 -47.08 -8.70
CA ILE A 860 -8.64 -45.81 -7.97
C ILE A 860 -7.72 -44.81 -8.69
N ASN A 861 -8.21 -44.20 -9.76
CA ASN A 861 -7.54 -43.04 -10.39
C ASN A 861 -7.81 -41.79 -9.55
N THR A 862 -6.86 -41.59 -8.64
CA THR A 862 -6.44 -40.49 -7.76
C THR A 862 -7.00 -39.06 -7.84
N LEU A 863 -7.84 -38.64 -8.78
CA LEU A 863 -8.20 -37.21 -8.86
C LEU A 863 -9.06 -36.69 -7.70
N GLU A 864 -9.70 -37.59 -6.94
CA GLU A 864 -10.60 -37.23 -5.83
C GLU A 864 -10.06 -37.64 -4.45
N ARG A 865 -8.81 -38.12 -4.33
CA ARG A 865 -8.29 -38.68 -3.06
C ARG A 865 -7.01 -37.99 -2.58
N PRO A 866 -6.85 -37.77 -1.27
CA PRO A 866 -5.63 -37.19 -0.71
C PRO A 866 -4.52 -38.26 -0.59
N VAL A 867 -4.00 -38.71 -1.74
CA VAL A 867 -2.84 -39.60 -1.81
C VAL A 867 -1.59 -38.82 -2.18
N VAL A 868 -0.44 -39.19 -1.60
CA VAL A 868 0.85 -38.53 -1.83
C VAL A 868 1.96 -39.57 -2.02
N ILE A 869 3.03 -39.18 -2.71
CA ILE A 869 4.26 -39.97 -2.73
C ILE A 869 4.99 -39.73 -1.40
N ASN A 870 5.28 -40.82 -0.67
CA ASN A 870 6.12 -40.72 0.51
C ASN A 870 7.59 -40.79 0.11
N GLU A 871 8.20 -39.61 -0.11
CA GLU A 871 9.60 -39.51 -0.52
C GLU A 871 10.57 -40.04 0.55
N PHE A 872 10.20 -40.08 1.84
CA PHE A 872 11.05 -40.70 2.87
C PHE A 872 11.19 -42.22 2.70
N ARG A 873 10.32 -42.88 1.92
CA ARG A 873 10.38 -44.32 1.57
C ARG A 873 10.49 -44.59 0.06
N THR A 874 10.72 -43.55 -0.74
CA THR A 874 10.91 -43.66 -2.19
C THR A 874 12.37 -43.42 -2.53
N GLY A 875 12.92 -44.26 -3.40
CA GLY A 875 14.31 -44.19 -3.83
C GLY A 875 15.03 -45.55 -3.81
N PRO A 876 16.31 -45.57 -4.17
CA PRO A 876 17.20 -46.71 -3.99
C PRO A 876 17.43 -47.05 -2.53
N GLU A 877 17.58 -48.34 -2.23
CA GLU A 877 17.98 -48.87 -0.93
C GLU A 877 19.12 -49.90 -1.09
N GLY A 878 19.96 -50.01 -0.06
CA GLY A 878 21.09 -50.96 -0.02
C GLY A 878 22.41 -50.43 -0.62
N ILE A 879 23.52 -50.88 -0.05
CA ILE A 879 24.90 -50.49 -0.39
C ILE A 879 25.38 -50.94 -1.79
N GLY A 880 24.62 -51.81 -2.47
CA GLY A 880 24.98 -52.36 -3.78
C GLY A 880 24.34 -51.67 -5.00
N CYS A 881 23.40 -50.74 -4.82
CA CYS A 881 22.60 -50.17 -5.92
C CYS A 881 23.27 -48.95 -6.60
N VAL A 882 24.53 -49.10 -7.02
CA VAL A 882 25.29 -48.01 -7.66
C VAL A 882 24.73 -47.73 -9.05
N GLY A 883 23.89 -46.70 -9.18
CA GLY A 883 23.23 -46.29 -10.44
C GLY A 883 21.73 -46.60 -10.52
N CYS A 884 21.14 -47.13 -9.45
CA CYS A 884 19.69 -47.28 -9.37
C CYS A 884 19.01 -45.93 -9.17
N SER A 885 17.81 -45.72 -9.71
CA SER A 885 17.08 -44.45 -9.55
C SER A 885 15.57 -44.62 -9.68
N VAL A 886 14.83 -43.68 -9.10
CA VAL A 886 13.37 -43.56 -9.26
C VAL A 886 13.09 -42.22 -9.93
N GLN A 887 12.47 -42.24 -11.10
CA GLN A 887 12.14 -41.05 -11.88
C GLN A 887 10.62 -40.93 -12.06
N ASN A 888 10.13 -39.69 -11.99
CA ASN A 888 8.71 -39.32 -12.12
C ASN A 888 7.80 -40.13 -11.17
N ALA A 889 8.12 -40.16 -9.88
CA ALA A 889 7.35 -40.92 -8.87
C ALA A 889 5.90 -40.42 -8.76
N GLU A 890 5.70 -39.13 -8.94
CA GLU A 890 4.42 -38.43 -8.96
C GLU A 890 3.45 -38.94 -10.02
N ASN A 891 3.95 -39.59 -11.08
CA ASN A 891 3.10 -40.15 -12.13
C ASN A 891 2.22 -41.30 -11.63
N LEU A 892 2.60 -42.01 -10.54
CA LEU A 892 1.75 -43.08 -9.97
C LEU A 892 0.41 -42.59 -9.44
N ILE A 893 0.34 -41.31 -9.10
CA ILE A 893 -0.85 -40.66 -8.59
C ILE A 893 -1.44 -39.69 -9.61
N SER A 894 -1.01 -39.77 -10.87
CA SER A 894 -1.65 -39.06 -11.99
C SER A 894 -2.98 -39.74 -12.36
N PRO A 895 -4.01 -38.97 -12.73
CA PRO A 895 -5.23 -39.54 -13.31
C PRO A 895 -5.01 -40.17 -14.69
N ASN A 896 -3.90 -39.82 -15.36
CA ASN A 896 -3.63 -40.29 -16.69
C ASN A 896 -3.03 -41.69 -16.64
N THR A 897 -3.81 -42.68 -17.07
CA THR A 897 -3.43 -44.10 -17.04
C THR A 897 -2.16 -44.45 -17.84
N THR A 898 -1.68 -43.54 -18.69
CA THR A 898 -0.45 -43.72 -19.48
C THR A 898 0.80 -43.17 -18.81
N ASP A 899 0.65 -42.35 -17.76
CA ASP A 899 1.79 -41.82 -17.03
C ASP A 899 2.45 -42.96 -16.24
N TYR A 900 3.77 -42.91 -16.10
CA TYR A 900 4.51 -43.94 -15.39
C TYR A 900 5.71 -43.40 -14.64
N THR A 901 5.99 -44.04 -13.53
CA THR A 901 7.26 -43.96 -12.81
C THR A 901 8.25 -44.95 -13.39
N THR A 902 9.51 -44.54 -13.47
CA THR A 902 10.59 -45.39 -13.96
C THR A 902 11.51 -45.78 -12.81
N LEU A 903 11.66 -47.08 -12.56
CA LEU A 903 12.67 -47.64 -11.68
C LEU A 903 13.85 -48.12 -12.54
N ASN A 904 14.98 -47.44 -12.44
CA ASN A 904 16.21 -47.88 -13.09
C ASN A 904 17.00 -48.74 -12.11
N MET A 905 17.42 -49.92 -12.56
CA MET A 905 18.23 -50.85 -11.79
C MET A 905 19.62 -50.95 -12.42
N ALA A 906 20.66 -50.75 -11.62
CA ALA A 906 22.03 -50.98 -12.06
C ALA A 906 22.48 -52.40 -11.73
N VAL A 907 23.39 -52.95 -12.54
CA VAL A 907 23.96 -54.29 -12.36
C VAL A 907 24.84 -54.29 -11.10
N GLY A 908 24.36 -54.90 -10.01
CA GLY A 908 25.04 -54.90 -8.72
C GLY A 908 24.43 -55.91 -7.76
N ILE A 909 25.24 -56.48 -6.86
CA ILE A 909 24.80 -57.48 -5.89
C ILE A 909 24.16 -56.77 -4.69
N GLY A 910 22.85 -56.94 -4.49
CA GLY A 910 22.16 -56.61 -3.23
C GLY A 910 21.63 -55.18 -3.06
N GLY A 911 21.35 -54.46 -4.15
CA GLY A 911 20.63 -53.18 -4.11
C GLY A 911 19.17 -53.29 -4.55
N SER A 912 18.29 -52.42 -4.05
CA SER A 912 16.89 -52.31 -4.49
C SER A 912 16.51 -50.86 -4.85
N ALA A 913 15.40 -50.67 -5.55
CA ALA A 913 14.75 -49.37 -5.72
C ALA A 913 13.25 -49.53 -5.54
N GLY A 914 12.63 -48.58 -4.83
CA GLY A 914 11.19 -48.63 -4.60
C GLY A 914 10.51 -47.27 -4.55
N VAL A 915 9.20 -47.29 -4.70
CA VAL A 915 8.32 -46.13 -4.70
C VAL A 915 7.13 -46.38 -3.79
N SER A 916 6.81 -45.41 -2.93
CA SER A 916 5.80 -45.53 -1.88
C SER A 916 4.69 -44.51 -2.04
N VAL A 917 3.43 -44.97 -1.99
CA VAL A 917 2.23 -44.13 -2.04
C VAL A 917 1.49 -44.23 -0.71
N LEU A 918 1.21 -43.07 -0.10
CA LEU A 918 0.51 -42.92 1.17
C LEU A 918 -0.88 -42.31 0.94
N ASP A 919 -1.93 -42.94 1.43
CA ASP A 919 -3.25 -42.32 1.59
C ASP A 919 -3.28 -41.57 2.93
N LEU A 920 -3.55 -40.27 2.88
CA LEU A 920 -3.52 -39.39 4.05
C LEU A 920 -4.74 -39.57 4.97
N THR A 921 -5.78 -40.27 4.53
CA THR A 921 -7.07 -40.34 5.24
C THR A 921 -7.58 -41.76 5.46
N ASN A 922 -7.46 -42.62 4.46
CA ASN A 922 -8.07 -43.94 4.51
C ASN A 922 -7.12 -44.96 5.12
N ILE A 923 -7.68 -45.79 6.00
CA ILE A 923 -7.05 -47.05 6.40
C ILE A 923 -7.81 -48.16 5.69
N TYR A 924 -7.13 -48.84 4.78
CA TYR A 924 -7.68 -49.97 4.05
C TYR A 924 -7.73 -51.20 4.96
N PRO A 925 -8.86 -51.91 5.06
CA PRO A 925 -9.05 -53.04 5.94
C PRO A 925 -8.37 -54.30 5.38
N LYS A 926 -8.30 -55.33 6.22
CA LYS A 926 -7.92 -56.67 5.75
C LYS A 926 -8.88 -57.16 4.64
N GLY A 927 -8.34 -57.82 3.63
CA GLY A 927 -9.05 -58.36 2.47
C GLY A 927 -9.03 -57.45 1.25
N THR A 928 -8.65 -56.17 1.41
CA THR A 928 -8.42 -55.25 0.30
C THR A 928 -7.28 -55.76 -0.58
N TYR A 929 -7.53 -55.86 -1.88
CA TYR A 929 -6.49 -56.12 -2.85
C TYR A 929 -5.69 -54.83 -3.09
N VAL A 930 -4.37 -54.93 -3.10
CA VAL A 930 -3.49 -53.80 -3.38
C VAL A 930 -2.27 -54.19 -4.21
N GLY A 931 -1.89 -53.34 -5.14
CA GLY A 931 -0.81 -53.58 -6.08
C GLY A 931 -0.54 -52.43 -7.03
N PHE A 932 0.24 -52.68 -8.08
CA PHE A 932 0.61 -51.72 -9.11
C PHE A 932 0.47 -52.31 -10.50
N THR A 933 0.15 -51.48 -11.50
CA THR A 933 0.20 -51.85 -12.91
C THR A 933 1.62 -51.63 -13.44
N ILE A 934 2.25 -52.65 -14.03
CA ILE A 934 3.66 -52.66 -14.46
C ILE A 934 3.77 -53.10 -15.93
N GLU A 935 4.68 -52.51 -16.71
CA GLU A 935 4.97 -52.97 -18.09
C GLU A 935 5.61 -54.36 -18.08
N ASP A 936 5.11 -55.29 -18.91
CA ASP A 936 5.64 -56.64 -19.06
C ASP A 936 7.05 -56.56 -19.68
N VAL A 937 8.05 -56.89 -18.87
CA VAL A 937 9.44 -56.99 -19.30
C VAL A 937 9.63 -58.31 -20.06
N PRO A 938 10.26 -58.34 -21.27
CA PRO A 938 10.27 -59.49 -22.20
C PRO A 938 10.79 -60.85 -21.69
N TYR A 939 11.26 -60.94 -20.44
CA TYR A 939 11.83 -62.15 -19.84
C TYR A 939 11.13 -62.59 -18.53
N LEU A 940 9.97 -62.01 -18.18
CA LEU A 940 9.16 -62.31 -16.98
C LEU A 940 8.61 -63.75 -16.89
N LEU A 941 8.91 -64.64 -17.83
CA LEU A 941 8.44 -66.04 -17.84
C LEU A 941 9.53 -67.04 -17.40
N GLN A 942 10.69 -66.58 -16.94
CA GLN A 942 11.70 -67.44 -16.31
C GLN A 942 11.57 -67.33 -14.79
N ALA A 943 11.57 -68.47 -14.09
CA ALA A 943 11.32 -68.58 -12.64
C ALA A 943 12.24 -67.69 -11.78
N ASP A 944 13.44 -67.37 -12.27
CA ASP A 944 14.44 -66.56 -11.56
C ASP A 944 14.11 -65.05 -11.51
N VAL A 945 13.13 -64.57 -12.28
CA VAL A 945 12.79 -63.13 -12.38
C VAL A 945 11.85 -62.65 -11.26
N PHE A 946 10.99 -63.53 -10.74
CA PHE A 946 9.99 -63.18 -9.72
C PHE A 946 10.57 -63.04 -8.30
N GLU A 947 11.81 -63.50 -8.07
CA GLU A 947 12.49 -63.34 -6.77
C GLU A 947 12.86 -61.87 -6.46
N GLY A 948 12.73 -60.96 -7.44
CA GLY A 948 13.16 -59.57 -7.33
C GLY A 948 12.07 -58.55 -7.03
N PHE A 949 10.77 -58.86 -7.11
CA PHE A 949 9.67 -57.89 -6.93
C PHE A 949 8.97 -58.05 -5.58
N PHE A 950 8.73 -56.92 -4.92
CA PHE A 950 8.11 -56.86 -3.60
C PHE A 950 7.01 -55.79 -3.56
N VAL A 951 5.86 -56.15 -3.01
CA VAL A 951 4.83 -55.19 -2.59
C VAL A 951 4.78 -55.21 -1.07
N ARG A 952 4.95 -54.04 -0.45
CA ARG A 952 4.93 -53.86 1.00
C ARG A 952 3.79 -52.95 1.40
N THR A 953 3.14 -53.23 2.52
CA THR A 953 2.12 -52.37 3.10
C THR A 953 2.56 -51.85 4.46
N TYR A 954 2.12 -50.64 4.81
CA TYR A 954 2.43 -49.96 6.06
C TYR A 954 1.16 -49.37 6.66
N LEU A 955 1.11 -49.30 7.99
CA LEU A 955 0.06 -48.62 8.74
C LEU A 955 0.72 -47.59 9.66
N ASN A 956 0.45 -46.30 9.43
CA ASN A 956 1.04 -45.20 10.19
C ASN A 956 2.58 -45.29 10.26
N GLY A 957 3.21 -45.69 9.14
CA GLY A 957 4.64 -45.87 9.02
C GLY A 957 5.21 -47.18 9.61
N VAL A 958 4.37 -48.06 10.18
CA VAL A 958 4.80 -49.39 10.64
C VAL A 958 4.53 -50.42 9.55
N GLU A 959 5.57 -51.15 9.11
CA GLU A 959 5.44 -52.21 8.10
C GLU A 959 4.45 -53.29 8.59
N GLN A 960 3.48 -53.64 7.75
CA GLN A 960 2.43 -54.60 8.06
C GLN A 960 2.67 -55.94 7.40
N GLU A 961 2.92 -55.91 6.08
CA GLU A 961 3.09 -57.09 5.24
C GLU A 961 4.11 -56.84 4.13
N VAL A 962 4.78 -57.92 3.72
CA VAL A 962 5.73 -57.97 2.61
C VAL A 962 5.40 -59.21 1.81
N VAL A 963 5.14 -59.05 0.51
CA VAL A 963 4.83 -60.17 -0.39
C VAL A 963 5.72 -60.11 -1.62
N ASN A 964 6.22 -61.27 -2.05
CA ASN A 964 7.04 -61.49 -3.24
C ASN A 964 6.49 -62.65 -4.10
N ASP A 965 7.19 -62.98 -5.19
CA ASP A 965 7.04 -64.23 -5.97
C ASP A 965 5.77 -64.33 -6.87
N ALA A 966 5.02 -65.45 -6.77
CA ALA A 966 3.85 -65.82 -7.58
C ALA A 966 2.52 -65.43 -6.90
N ASP A 967 2.55 -65.13 -5.60
CA ASP A 967 1.39 -64.71 -4.81
C ASP A 967 0.91 -63.29 -5.17
N ILE A 968 1.75 -62.50 -5.84
CA ILE A 968 1.42 -61.15 -6.35
C ILE A 968 0.81 -61.15 -7.76
N LEU A 969 0.80 -62.29 -8.45
CA LEU A 969 0.14 -62.42 -9.74
C LEU A 969 -1.33 -62.76 -9.51
N ASP A 970 -2.22 -61.90 -9.97
CA ASP A 970 -3.61 -62.29 -10.09
C ASP A 970 -3.71 -63.41 -11.14
N LEU A 971 -3.82 -64.65 -10.66
CA LEU A 971 -3.94 -65.87 -11.46
C LEU A 971 -5.22 -65.86 -12.34
N SER A 972 -6.10 -64.86 -12.21
CA SER A 972 -7.26 -64.67 -13.11
C SER A 972 -6.89 -64.28 -14.55
N ILE A 973 -5.64 -63.88 -14.83
CA ILE A 973 -5.22 -63.29 -16.13
C ILE A 973 -4.22 -64.18 -16.93
N ILE A 974 -4.07 -65.48 -16.62
CA ILE A 974 -3.01 -66.35 -17.19
C ILE A 974 -3.15 -66.72 -18.69
N PHE A 975 -4.05 -66.11 -19.48
CA PHE A 975 -4.13 -66.41 -20.92
C PHE A 975 -4.17 -65.17 -21.82
N SER A 976 -3.08 -64.40 -21.83
CA SER A 976 -2.74 -63.54 -22.97
C SER A 976 -1.23 -63.48 -23.14
N ILE A 977 -0.71 -64.26 -24.08
CA ILE A 977 0.65 -64.17 -24.59
C ILE A 977 0.74 -62.95 -25.53
N GLY A 978 1.23 -61.82 -25.01
CA GLY A 978 1.46 -60.60 -25.76
C GLY A 978 2.17 -59.53 -24.93
N THR A 979 2.86 -58.59 -25.58
CA THR A 979 3.48 -57.41 -24.96
C THR A 979 2.39 -56.46 -24.42
N GLY A 980 2.41 -56.12 -23.13
CA GLY A 980 1.39 -55.27 -22.49
C GLY A 980 1.72 -54.92 -21.04
N THR A 981 0.78 -54.35 -20.28
CA THR A 981 0.91 -54.10 -18.83
C THR A 981 0.19 -55.17 -18.02
N LYS A 982 0.68 -55.49 -16.81
CA LYS A 982 0.08 -56.46 -15.88
C LYS A 982 -0.06 -55.88 -14.48
N ASN A 983 -1.05 -56.36 -13.73
CA ASN A 983 -1.24 -55.97 -12.33
C ASN A 983 -0.44 -56.90 -11.42
N TYR A 984 0.34 -56.31 -10.52
CA TYR A 984 1.14 -57.00 -9.50
C TYR A 984 0.66 -56.54 -8.13
N GLY A 985 0.03 -57.44 -7.37
CA GLY A 985 -0.57 -57.11 -6.09
C GLY A 985 -1.15 -58.33 -5.37
N PHE A 986 -1.56 -58.15 -4.12
CA PHE A 986 -2.09 -59.22 -3.29
C PHE A 986 -3.27 -58.73 -2.46
N ARG A 987 -4.07 -59.66 -1.92
CA ARG A 987 -5.08 -59.33 -0.90
C ARG A 987 -4.42 -59.22 0.47
N ALA A 988 -4.39 -58.01 1.03
CA ALA A 988 -3.81 -57.72 2.32
C ALA A 988 -4.50 -58.51 3.44
N LYS A 989 -3.73 -59.07 4.37
CA LYS A 989 -4.24 -59.78 5.56
C LYS A 989 -4.29 -58.85 6.78
N ARG A 990 -3.69 -57.67 6.69
CA ARG A 990 -3.66 -56.63 7.73
C ARG A 990 -4.09 -55.27 7.16
N PRO A 991 -4.63 -54.37 7.99
CA PRO A 991 -4.98 -53.04 7.55
C PRO A 991 -3.73 -52.21 7.21
N PHE A 992 -3.84 -51.29 6.26
CA PHE A 992 -2.73 -50.46 5.79
C PHE A 992 -3.22 -49.08 5.30
N ASN A 993 -2.34 -48.08 5.26
CA ASN A 993 -2.60 -46.78 4.63
C ASN A 993 -1.48 -46.32 3.68
N GLU A 994 -0.38 -47.08 3.59
CA GLU A 994 0.72 -46.81 2.67
C GLU A 994 1.16 -48.11 2.00
N VAL A 995 1.49 -48.04 0.71
CA VAL A 995 1.98 -49.19 -0.07
C VAL A 995 3.23 -48.81 -0.86
N LYS A 996 4.26 -49.64 -0.76
CA LYS A 996 5.52 -49.52 -1.48
C LYS A 996 5.68 -50.65 -2.49
N PHE A 997 5.99 -50.31 -3.73
CA PHE A 997 6.54 -51.26 -4.70
C PHE A 997 8.06 -51.19 -4.67
N GLU A 998 8.75 -52.32 -4.60
CA GLU A 998 10.20 -52.41 -4.51
C GLU A 998 10.75 -53.51 -5.42
N VAL A 999 11.88 -53.22 -6.06
CA VAL A 999 12.58 -54.14 -6.97
C VAL A 999 14.02 -54.32 -6.52
N PHE A 1000 14.48 -55.57 -6.41
CA PHE A 1000 15.88 -55.94 -6.18
C PHE A 1000 16.63 -56.18 -7.50
N SER A 1001 17.89 -55.75 -7.56
CA SER A 1001 18.77 -56.01 -8.68
C SER A 1001 19.16 -57.49 -8.70
N LEU A 1002 18.69 -58.22 -9.72
CA LEU A 1002 19.08 -59.59 -10.04
C LEU A 1002 20.15 -59.56 -11.14
N VAL A 1003 21.04 -60.55 -11.16
CA VAL A 1003 22.20 -60.58 -12.05
C VAL A 1003 21.76 -60.57 -13.53
N SER A 1004 21.84 -59.39 -14.18
CA SER A 1004 21.98 -59.13 -15.63
C SER A 1004 20.75 -59.00 -16.57
N THR A 1005 19.48 -59.02 -16.13
CA THR A 1005 18.35 -59.12 -17.08
C THR A 1005 17.39 -57.93 -17.23
N PHE A 1006 17.31 -56.97 -16.28
CA PHE A 1006 16.43 -55.79 -16.43
C PHE A 1006 17.07 -54.50 -15.93
N ASN A 1007 17.13 -53.48 -16.80
CA ASN A 1007 17.72 -52.18 -16.48
C ASN A 1007 16.69 -51.10 -16.12
N THR A 1008 15.43 -51.28 -16.53
CA THR A 1008 14.39 -50.25 -16.42
C THR A 1008 13.02 -50.89 -16.28
N ILE A 1009 12.24 -50.50 -15.28
CA ILE A 1009 10.89 -50.96 -15.01
C ILE A 1009 9.94 -49.76 -15.00
N LYS A 1010 8.84 -49.85 -15.76
CA LYS A 1010 7.79 -48.83 -15.76
C LYS A 1010 6.62 -49.27 -14.89
N VAL A 1011 6.26 -48.42 -13.94
CA VAL A 1011 5.13 -48.60 -13.01
C VAL A 1011 4.12 -47.50 -13.30
N TYR A 1012 2.91 -47.85 -13.70
CA TYR A 1012 1.91 -46.91 -14.20
C TYR A 1012 1.04 -46.34 -13.08
N ASN A 1013 0.22 -47.17 -12.42
CA ASN A 1013 -0.76 -46.70 -11.45
C ASN A 1013 -0.82 -47.63 -10.23
N LEU A 1014 -1.19 -47.06 -9.08
CA LEU A 1014 -1.61 -47.81 -7.89
C LEU A 1014 -2.98 -48.46 -8.14
N ARG A 1015 -3.12 -49.71 -7.71
CA ARG A 1015 -4.37 -50.49 -7.77
C ARG A 1015 -4.79 -50.86 -6.36
N ILE A 1016 -6.00 -50.47 -6.00
CA ILE A 1016 -6.64 -50.86 -4.75
C ILE A 1016 -8.06 -51.31 -5.07
N ASP A 1017 -8.43 -52.52 -4.64
CA ASP A 1017 -9.78 -53.06 -4.76
C ASP A 1017 -10.29 -53.46 -3.36
N ALA A 1018 -11.27 -52.70 -2.88
CA ALA A 1018 -11.92 -52.88 -1.59
C ALA A 1018 -13.30 -53.56 -1.70
N SER A 1019 -13.63 -54.22 -2.82
CA SER A 1019 -14.97 -54.78 -3.10
C SER A 1019 -15.32 -56.07 -2.33
N SER A 1020 -14.42 -56.58 -1.50
CA SER A 1020 -14.62 -57.79 -0.68
C SER A 1020 -13.80 -57.77 0.63
N PRO A 1021 -14.02 -56.79 1.52
CA PRO A 1021 -13.30 -56.77 2.79
C PRO A 1021 -13.79 -57.92 3.67
N THR A 1022 -12.87 -58.69 4.24
CA THR A 1022 -13.23 -59.87 5.06
C THR A 1022 -13.63 -59.49 6.49
N ALA A 1023 -13.60 -58.20 6.84
CA ALA A 1023 -14.24 -57.63 8.01
C ALA A 1023 -14.51 -56.13 7.79
N ASN A 1024 -15.67 -55.67 8.27
CA ASN A 1024 -15.89 -54.25 8.57
C ASN A 1024 -15.15 -53.94 9.88
N ASP A 1025 -13.91 -53.50 9.81
CA ASP A 1025 -13.12 -53.06 10.97
C ASP A 1025 -13.44 -51.61 11.40
N GLY A 1026 -14.49 -51.02 10.83
CA GLY A 1026 -15.11 -49.78 11.30
C GLY A 1026 -14.50 -48.49 10.77
N ASN A 1027 -13.54 -48.55 9.85
CA ASN A 1027 -12.85 -47.35 9.35
C ASN A 1027 -13.05 -47.03 7.86
N ILE A 1028 -13.79 -47.87 7.12
CA ILE A 1028 -14.29 -47.53 5.78
C ILE A 1028 -15.81 -47.32 5.84
N ASN A 1029 -16.27 -46.11 5.52
CA ASN A 1029 -17.68 -45.85 5.20
C ASN A 1029 -17.99 -46.43 3.82
N CYS A 1030 -18.27 -47.75 3.75
CA CYS A 1030 -18.77 -48.37 2.52
C CYS A 1030 -20.17 -47.83 2.24
N ILE A 1031 -20.34 -47.11 1.13
CA ILE A 1031 -21.67 -46.78 0.61
C ILE A 1031 -22.18 -48.03 -0.10
N ASN A 1032 -22.67 -49.03 0.65
CA ASN A 1032 -23.23 -50.26 0.07
C ASN A 1032 -24.55 -49.93 -0.66
N GLY A 1033 -24.48 -49.54 -1.93
CA GLY A 1033 -25.65 -49.27 -2.78
C GLY A 1033 -26.28 -50.51 -3.39
N VAL A 1034 -25.67 -51.70 -3.26
CA VAL A 1034 -26.08 -52.90 -3.99
C VAL A 1034 -26.25 -54.09 -3.03
N CYS A 1035 -27.50 -54.40 -2.68
CA CYS A 1035 -27.84 -55.62 -1.95
C CYS A 1035 -27.80 -56.83 -2.90
N VAL A 1036 -26.85 -57.74 -2.69
CA VAL A 1036 -26.90 -59.09 -3.26
C VAL A 1036 -27.23 -60.07 -2.14
N LYS A 1037 -28.18 -60.98 -2.35
CA LYS A 1037 -28.41 -62.10 -1.44
C LYS A 1037 -27.27 -63.10 -1.65
N PRO A 1038 -26.41 -63.39 -0.66
CA PRO A 1038 -25.34 -64.35 -0.83
C PRO A 1038 -25.91 -65.71 -1.26
N GLY A 1039 -25.25 -66.38 -2.22
CA GLY A 1039 -25.63 -67.74 -2.59
C GLY A 1039 -25.51 -68.67 -1.38
N SER A 1040 -26.56 -69.43 -1.05
CA SER A 1040 -26.54 -70.33 0.11
C SER A 1040 -25.64 -71.54 -0.14
N THR A 1041 -24.44 -71.57 0.45
CA THR A 1041 -23.51 -72.71 0.32
C THR A 1041 -23.81 -73.84 1.31
N VAL A 1042 -24.77 -73.66 2.22
CA VAL A 1042 -25.09 -74.60 3.30
C VAL A 1042 -26.43 -75.27 2.99
N ASN A 1043 -26.45 -76.61 2.93
CA ASN A 1043 -27.60 -77.49 2.61
C ASN A 1043 -28.08 -77.53 1.16
N GLY A 1044 -27.22 -77.12 0.21
CA GLY A 1044 -27.50 -77.27 -1.21
C GLY A 1044 -28.52 -76.29 -1.78
N GLY A 1045 -29.28 -75.53 -0.98
CA GLY A 1045 -30.26 -74.54 -1.47
C GLY A 1045 -31.67 -75.06 -1.71
N ASP A 1046 -32.63 -74.16 -1.82
CA ASP A 1046 -34.01 -74.50 -2.23
C ASP A 1046 -34.03 -74.93 -3.71
N PRO A 1047 -34.84 -75.95 -4.07
CA PRO A 1047 -35.06 -76.36 -5.46
C PRO A 1047 -35.54 -75.21 -6.35
N THR A 1048 -34.96 -75.10 -7.55
CA THR A 1048 -35.40 -74.16 -8.57
C THR A 1048 -36.75 -74.62 -9.13
N LYS A 1049 -37.81 -73.86 -8.87
CA LYS A 1049 -39.19 -74.25 -9.25
C LYS A 1049 -39.59 -73.85 -10.67
N ILE A 1050 -38.76 -73.09 -11.36
CA ILE A 1050 -39.05 -72.57 -12.70
C ILE A 1050 -37.90 -72.95 -13.61
N GLY A 1051 -38.18 -73.72 -14.65
CA GLY A 1051 -37.20 -74.17 -15.62
C GLY A 1051 -37.66 -73.90 -17.05
N ILE A 1052 -36.74 -73.47 -17.91
CA ILE A 1052 -36.94 -73.43 -19.37
C ILE A 1052 -35.81 -74.24 -20.01
N SER A 1053 -36.17 -75.33 -20.70
CA SER A 1053 -35.21 -76.19 -21.41
C SER A 1053 -35.67 -76.47 -22.83
N ASN A 1054 -34.72 -76.55 -23.76
CA ASN A 1054 -34.94 -77.10 -25.09
C ASN A 1054 -34.11 -78.38 -25.33
N SER A 1055 -33.58 -78.97 -24.27
CA SER A 1055 -32.85 -80.24 -24.31
C SER A 1055 -33.84 -81.39 -24.46
N GLU A 1056 -33.67 -82.25 -25.46
CA GLU A 1056 -34.57 -83.39 -25.76
C GLU A 1056 -34.65 -84.44 -24.64
N ASN A 1057 -33.78 -84.36 -23.63
CA ASN A 1057 -33.75 -85.25 -22.46
C ASN A 1057 -33.55 -84.44 -21.18
N THR A 1058 -34.57 -83.67 -20.76
CA THR A 1058 -34.57 -83.17 -19.39
C THR A 1058 -34.65 -84.34 -18.42
N ARG A 1059 -33.80 -84.35 -17.40
CA ARG A 1059 -33.80 -85.41 -16.37
C ARG A 1059 -35.13 -85.35 -15.62
N SER A 1060 -35.62 -86.48 -15.10
CA SER A 1060 -36.92 -86.54 -14.39
C SER A 1060 -37.00 -85.67 -13.13
N THR A 1061 -35.87 -85.21 -12.62
CA THR A 1061 -35.74 -84.35 -11.43
C THR A 1061 -35.57 -82.87 -11.77
N TRP A 1062 -35.53 -82.50 -13.06
CA TRP A 1062 -35.34 -81.11 -13.49
C TRP A 1062 -36.67 -80.34 -13.51
N PRO A 1063 -36.71 -79.06 -13.09
CA PRO A 1063 -35.61 -78.21 -12.63
C PRO A 1063 -35.29 -78.31 -11.12
N ASP A 1064 -36.03 -79.12 -10.36
CA ASP A 1064 -35.94 -79.19 -8.89
C ASP A 1064 -34.57 -79.69 -8.37
N ASP A 1065 -33.80 -80.38 -9.21
CA ASP A 1065 -32.42 -80.79 -8.91
C ASP A 1065 -31.40 -79.65 -9.03
N ILE A 1066 -31.75 -78.57 -9.73
CA ILE A 1066 -30.98 -77.33 -9.76
C ILE A 1066 -31.39 -76.55 -8.52
N LYS A 1067 -30.49 -76.42 -7.56
CA LYS A 1067 -30.77 -75.71 -6.31
C LYS A 1067 -30.17 -74.30 -6.34
N ASN A 1068 -30.65 -73.41 -5.48
CA ASN A 1068 -30.22 -72.00 -5.39
C ASN A 1068 -30.48 -71.13 -6.65
N GLY A 1069 -31.33 -71.57 -7.56
CA GLY A 1069 -31.80 -70.77 -8.70
C GLY A 1069 -33.26 -70.35 -8.54
N PHE A 1070 -33.60 -69.13 -8.94
CA PHE A 1070 -35.00 -68.73 -9.12
C PHE A 1070 -35.56 -69.16 -10.49
N LEU A 1071 -34.68 -69.32 -11.48
CA LEU A 1071 -34.97 -69.77 -12.84
C LEU A 1071 -33.79 -70.60 -13.35
N ALA A 1072 -34.07 -71.80 -13.85
CA ALA A 1072 -33.09 -72.65 -14.51
C ALA A 1072 -33.28 -72.57 -16.04
N LEU A 1073 -32.21 -72.25 -16.77
CA LEU A 1073 -32.20 -72.26 -18.23
C LEU A 1073 -31.27 -73.36 -18.71
N ASP A 1074 -31.76 -74.25 -19.58
CA ASP A 1074 -30.97 -75.35 -20.13
C ASP A 1074 -31.07 -75.39 -21.66
N SER A 1075 -29.93 -75.20 -22.33
CA SER A 1075 -29.81 -75.36 -23.77
C SER A 1075 -28.39 -75.73 -24.17
N LYS A 1076 -28.26 -76.67 -25.11
CA LYS A 1076 -26.94 -77.04 -25.68
C LYS A 1076 -26.40 -76.04 -26.69
N SER A 1077 -27.24 -75.17 -27.26
CA SER A 1077 -26.84 -74.32 -28.40
C SER A 1077 -27.63 -73.03 -28.59
N LYS A 1078 -28.60 -72.71 -27.71
CA LYS A 1078 -29.47 -71.53 -27.86
C LYS A 1078 -29.40 -70.64 -26.61
N GLY A 1079 -29.39 -69.33 -26.81
CA GLY A 1079 -29.59 -68.36 -25.72
C GLY A 1079 -31.07 -68.06 -25.47
N MET A 1080 -31.41 -67.58 -24.28
CA MET A 1080 -32.72 -67.00 -24.00
C MET A 1080 -32.79 -65.60 -24.64
N ILE A 1081 -33.73 -65.41 -25.55
CA ILE A 1081 -33.97 -64.10 -26.18
C ILE A 1081 -35.25 -63.54 -25.58
N ILE A 1082 -35.13 -62.43 -24.84
CA ILE A 1082 -36.28 -61.68 -24.36
C ILE A 1082 -36.83 -60.85 -25.53
N SER A 1083 -38.14 -60.93 -25.77
CA SER A 1083 -38.78 -60.15 -26.82
C SER A 1083 -38.61 -58.65 -26.56
N ARG A 1084 -38.11 -57.93 -27.57
CA ARG A 1084 -37.93 -56.48 -27.55
C ARG A 1084 -39.17 -55.81 -28.16
N VAL A 1085 -39.80 -54.91 -27.41
CA VAL A 1085 -41.04 -54.21 -27.80
C VAL A 1085 -40.86 -52.70 -27.70
N THR A 1086 -41.48 -51.94 -28.59
CA THR A 1086 -41.37 -50.47 -28.59
C THR A 1086 -41.83 -49.85 -27.26
N ASN A 1087 -42.94 -50.35 -26.70
CA ASN A 1087 -43.46 -50.05 -25.37
C ASN A 1087 -44.32 -51.23 -24.90
N SER A 1088 -44.23 -51.61 -23.62
CA SER A 1088 -45.03 -52.68 -23.00
C SER A 1088 -46.55 -52.50 -23.13
N ASN A 1089 -47.04 -51.26 -23.33
CA ASN A 1089 -48.46 -50.97 -23.56
C ASN A 1089 -48.99 -51.51 -24.89
N LEU A 1090 -48.12 -51.89 -25.83
CA LEU A 1090 -48.51 -52.49 -27.11
C LEU A 1090 -48.86 -53.98 -26.99
N ILE A 1091 -48.63 -54.60 -25.82
CA ILE A 1091 -48.95 -56.00 -25.56
C ILE A 1091 -50.40 -56.07 -25.10
N THR A 1092 -51.30 -56.49 -25.99
CA THR A 1092 -52.76 -56.49 -25.75
C THR A 1092 -53.22 -57.60 -24.82
N GLU A 1093 -52.43 -58.67 -24.66
CA GLU A 1093 -52.74 -59.81 -23.77
C GLU A 1093 -51.53 -60.23 -22.92
N PRO A 1094 -51.09 -59.42 -21.96
CA PRO A 1094 -49.96 -59.78 -21.10
C PRO A 1094 -50.34 -60.95 -20.18
N LYS A 1095 -49.39 -61.86 -19.92
CA LYS A 1095 -49.56 -62.98 -18.97
C LYS A 1095 -48.66 -62.77 -17.77
N LEU A 1096 -49.12 -63.15 -16.57
CA LEU A 1096 -48.32 -63.09 -15.34
C LEU A 1096 -46.96 -63.79 -15.56
N GLY A 1097 -45.87 -63.11 -15.21
CA GLY A 1097 -44.51 -63.63 -15.39
C GLY A 1097 -43.88 -63.32 -16.75
N MET A 1098 -44.61 -62.68 -17.68
CA MET A 1098 -44.06 -62.31 -18.98
C MET A 1098 -42.95 -61.26 -18.83
N LEU A 1099 -41.83 -61.49 -19.54
CA LEU A 1099 -40.66 -60.61 -19.58
C LEU A 1099 -40.51 -60.01 -20.98
N VAL A 1100 -40.31 -58.70 -21.05
CA VAL A 1100 -39.99 -57.99 -22.30
C VAL A 1100 -38.92 -56.94 -22.09
N TYR A 1101 -38.14 -56.65 -23.11
CA TYR A 1101 -37.31 -55.45 -23.13
C TYR A 1101 -38.11 -54.30 -23.75
N ASP A 1102 -38.50 -53.34 -22.92
CA ASP A 1102 -39.24 -52.16 -23.33
C ASP A 1102 -38.27 -51.09 -23.82
N ILE A 1103 -38.30 -50.78 -25.12
CA ILE A 1103 -37.38 -49.81 -25.74
C ILE A 1103 -37.59 -48.40 -25.18
N SER A 1104 -38.85 -47.99 -25.01
CA SER A 1104 -39.19 -46.66 -24.50
C SER A 1104 -38.69 -46.44 -23.08
N SER A 1105 -38.76 -47.48 -22.23
CA SER A 1105 -38.33 -47.41 -20.83
C SER A 1105 -36.88 -47.86 -20.60
N LYS A 1106 -36.17 -48.32 -21.65
CA LYS A 1106 -34.79 -48.84 -21.62
C LYS A 1106 -34.52 -49.85 -20.49
N CYS A 1107 -35.48 -50.72 -20.21
CA CYS A 1107 -35.39 -51.70 -19.12
C CYS A 1107 -36.08 -53.02 -19.50
N VAL A 1108 -35.69 -54.11 -18.83
CA VAL A 1108 -36.47 -55.34 -18.84
C VAL A 1108 -37.66 -55.14 -17.91
N LYS A 1109 -38.89 -55.30 -18.42
CA LYS A 1109 -40.12 -55.26 -17.62
C LYS A 1109 -40.67 -56.66 -17.38
N LEU A 1110 -41.17 -56.89 -16.17
CA LEU A 1110 -41.95 -58.05 -15.77
C LEU A 1110 -43.42 -57.63 -15.64
N TYR A 1111 -44.33 -58.42 -16.20
CA TYR A 1111 -45.75 -58.28 -15.94
C TYR A 1111 -46.14 -59.07 -14.68
N ASN A 1112 -46.55 -58.36 -13.62
CA ASN A 1112 -46.89 -58.97 -12.34
C ASN A 1112 -48.36 -59.45 -12.25
N GLY A 1113 -49.03 -59.59 -13.39
CA GLY A 1113 -50.45 -59.98 -13.45
C GLY A 1113 -51.41 -58.79 -13.53
N VAL A 1114 -50.97 -57.61 -13.09
CA VAL A 1114 -51.77 -56.37 -13.09
C VAL A 1114 -51.10 -55.25 -13.88
N SER A 1115 -49.77 -55.15 -13.81
CA SER A 1115 -49.02 -54.03 -14.39
C SER A 1115 -47.62 -54.46 -14.84
N TRP A 1116 -47.08 -53.70 -15.80
CA TRP A 1116 -45.70 -53.83 -16.26
C TRP A 1116 -44.77 -52.97 -15.41
N ASN A 1117 -43.75 -53.58 -14.80
CA ASN A 1117 -42.77 -52.86 -14.00
C ASN A 1117 -41.36 -53.17 -14.48
N CYS A 1118 -40.48 -52.16 -14.54
CA CYS A 1118 -39.05 -52.43 -14.75
C CYS A 1118 -38.55 -53.29 -13.60
N ILE A 1119 -37.82 -54.36 -13.93
CA ILE A 1119 -37.08 -55.11 -12.92
C ILE A 1119 -36.01 -54.17 -12.38
N LYS A 1120 -36.06 -53.92 -11.08
CA LYS A 1120 -35.09 -53.14 -10.34
C LYS A 1120 -34.56 -54.02 -9.22
N GLN A 1121 -33.26 -53.93 -8.99
CA GLN A 1121 -32.67 -54.50 -7.80
C GLN A 1121 -33.17 -53.71 -6.57
N SER A 1122 -33.63 -54.42 -5.56
CA SER A 1122 -34.12 -53.85 -4.29
C SER A 1122 -33.62 -54.67 -3.12
N CYS A 1123 -33.57 -54.07 -1.93
CA CYS A 1123 -33.33 -54.75 -0.66
C CYS A 1123 -34.68 -55.11 -0.05
N ASN A 1124 -35.24 -56.23 -0.46
CA ASN A 1124 -36.60 -56.66 -0.11
C ASN A 1124 -36.66 -57.93 0.75
N ASP A 1125 -35.51 -58.35 1.27
CA ASP A 1125 -35.34 -59.43 2.26
C ASP A 1125 -34.55 -58.92 3.47
#